data_AF-A0A523V9I6-F1
#
_entry.id   AF-A0A523V9I6-F1
#
_cell.length_a   1.000
_cell.length_b   1.000
_cell.length_c   1.000
_cell.angle_alpha   90.00
_cell.angle_beta   90.00
_cell.angle_gamma   90.00
#
_symmetry.space_group_name_H-M   'P 1'
#
loop_
_entity.id
_entity.type
_entity.pdbx_description
1 polymer ?
#
loop_
_entity_poly.entity_id
_entity_poly.type
_entity_poly.pdbx_seq_one_letter_code
_entity_poly.pdbx_strand_id
1 'polypeptide(L)'
;MFLQGVMLVEVRAVLLTGGYVCGREAIREQEKQGKEKDVNKICSIVLAVVLVASLGLVTATPVIAQNEIINVPGDHSTIQEAIDAASDGDTIMVAAGLYTENVVIDKSLTLEGAQAGVDARGRSGDETIIEADEDAIGISIVTVAGRVVVIDGLTVRKALHAISTPEPAMADSITVKNVRVLNSGDFGISLTFTREVTVEYCYVEDGRYGINAGAVIPFDPTVATFRNNEVVNVKYGITGYLKDSLIEGNLVWCNVEDKEVTEGDGIRGQFHDTQVKNNMLRGYVDGAGMSFAPGSHRHDSSNVTVQGNTFTDNLYGIYVFPEQPELKGITVSFNNIFGNSWRGLRNDGPATLDATKNWWGDASGPGGVGPGIGDAITGGTEVLYSPWLRAQPGTEPMTWGVDMTGLIQDAIDAADPGDAIIVAEGEYHENLDIEKSLVLQSVDGAEATTIVGSVSMELAAEIVFFGGEASGFTIDADGGDFAVWLSIDSGSEITLTESILTGAMAGITTSPDGLLTNSRLTIKYNRIYENDHGIYLESVAADSAVLINFNNIAGSASYGLYVEDSAVTIDATDNWWGDPSGPSGGVADPVSGRIAGGSGDAVSENARFDPWLTAPLYTLKISSSPGGSVTAPGESTFIYAPGTQVDLAVTPEAGYQFDRWIGNVDTIANVKGVATTITMYGNYSITARFNRAECFIATAAYGTDTATEIDILREFRDVVLLPSGVGARFVSLYYETSPAIAGFIFEHHVLGVVVRVGFIDPIVAILNWSEHLWSGRGS
;
A
#
# COMPACT_ATOMS: atom_id res chain seq x y z
N MET A 1 -41.42 56.60 13.36
CA MET A 1 -42.13 55.38 12.96
C MET A 1 -41.67 54.30 13.96
N PHE A 2 -42.18 54.34 15.20
CA PHE A 2 -43.21 53.44 15.79
C PHE A 2 -42.91 51.94 15.58
N LEU A 3 -42.95 50.99 16.52
CA LEU A 3 -42.92 50.86 18.01
C LEU A 3 -43.05 49.33 18.30
N GLN A 4 -42.70 48.89 19.52
CA GLN A 4 -43.02 47.59 20.21
C GLN A 4 -42.08 46.39 19.96
N GLY A 5 -41.69 45.54 20.92
CA GLY A 5 -41.97 45.48 22.37
C GLY A 5 -42.08 44.04 22.91
N VAL A 6 -41.20 43.66 23.86
CA VAL A 6 -41.47 42.92 25.13
C VAL A 6 -41.58 41.35 25.19
N MET A 7 -40.60 40.78 25.92
CA MET A 7 -40.55 39.72 26.97
C MET A 7 -41.24 38.31 26.90
N LEU A 8 -40.42 37.34 27.36
CA LEU A 8 -40.66 36.22 28.31
C LEU A 8 -41.35 34.90 27.89
N VAL A 9 -40.72 33.79 28.35
CA VAL A 9 -41.28 32.62 29.09
C VAL A 9 -41.12 31.19 28.49
N GLU A 10 -40.46 30.37 29.32
CA GLU A 10 -40.59 28.95 29.65
C GLU A 10 -40.19 27.78 28.71
N VAL A 11 -39.21 27.05 29.25
CA VAL A 11 -39.11 25.58 29.34
C VAL A 11 -40.45 24.92 29.72
N ARG A 12 -40.86 23.88 28.98
CA ARG A 12 -41.53 22.71 29.59
C ARG A 12 -41.44 21.45 28.74
N ALA A 13 -41.02 20.40 29.44
CA ALA A 13 -41.08 18.99 29.06
C ALA A 13 -42.51 18.51 28.78
N VAL A 14 -42.62 17.43 27.99
CA VAL A 14 -43.80 16.56 27.92
C VAL A 14 -43.46 15.21 28.56
N LEU A 15 -44.24 14.91 29.60
CA LEU A 15 -44.36 13.68 30.35
C LEU A 15 -44.96 12.52 29.52
N LEU A 16 -44.76 11.28 29.97
CA LEU A 16 -45.81 10.33 30.41
C LEU A 16 -45.13 8.98 30.77
N THR A 17 -44.79 8.74 32.04
CA THR A 17 -45.55 8.00 33.08
C THR A 17 -45.64 6.48 32.90
N GLY A 18 -45.15 5.73 33.92
CA GLY A 18 -45.81 4.49 34.33
C GLY A 18 -44.93 3.39 34.94
N GLY A 19 -44.80 3.39 36.27
CA GLY A 19 -45.13 2.19 37.06
C GLY A 19 -44.01 1.31 37.65
N TYR A 20 -44.20 1.02 38.95
CA TYR A 20 -43.78 -0.16 39.72
C TYR A 20 -42.44 -0.19 40.51
N VAL A 21 -42.53 0.41 41.71
CA VAL A 21 -42.28 -0.17 43.05
C VAL A 21 -41.67 -1.60 43.14
N CYS A 22 -40.55 -1.77 43.85
CA CYS A 22 -40.41 -2.49 45.14
C CYS A 22 -38.98 -3.05 45.36
N GLY A 23 -38.44 -2.88 46.59
CA GLY A 23 -37.29 -3.66 47.10
C GLY A 23 -36.20 -2.80 47.77
N ARG A 24 -36.50 -2.22 48.94
CA ARG A 24 -36.05 -2.64 50.28
C ARG A 24 -34.61 -2.29 50.68
N GLU A 25 -34.58 -1.35 51.63
CA GLU A 25 -33.93 -1.44 52.95
C GLU A 25 -32.39 -1.39 53.08
N ALA A 26 -31.91 -0.18 53.44
CA ALA A 26 -31.63 0.24 54.83
C ALA A 26 -30.21 0.11 55.43
N ILE A 27 -29.88 1.20 56.17
CA ILE A 27 -29.04 1.35 57.38
C ILE A 27 -27.54 1.69 57.10
N ARG A 28 -27.00 2.85 57.55
CA ARG A 28 -27.11 3.42 58.91
C ARG A 28 -26.73 4.94 59.05
N GLU A 29 -27.57 5.64 59.82
CA GLU A 29 -27.39 6.79 60.78
C GLU A 29 -26.82 8.16 60.32
N GLN A 30 -27.54 9.30 60.36
CA GLN A 30 -28.18 10.10 61.47
C GLN A 30 -27.13 10.84 62.35
N GLU A 31 -27.21 12.12 62.74
CA GLU A 31 -28.18 13.22 62.62
C GLU A 31 -27.48 14.58 62.93
N LYS A 32 -28.02 15.69 62.41
CA LYS A 32 -27.54 17.09 62.51
C LYS A 32 -28.01 17.80 63.79
N GLN A 33 -27.21 18.74 64.30
CA GLN A 33 -27.70 19.99 64.93
C GLN A 33 -26.89 21.21 64.47
N GLY A 34 -27.61 22.24 64.01
CA GLY A 34 -27.08 23.57 63.65
C GLY A 34 -27.81 24.19 62.46
N LYS A 35 -28.99 24.78 62.68
CA LYS A 35 -29.80 25.48 61.67
C LYS A 35 -29.69 27.00 61.83
N GLU A 36 -29.43 27.64 60.68
CA GLU A 36 -29.95 28.92 60.19
C GLU A 36 -31.05 29.64 60.99
N LYS A 37 -30.94 30.98 61.07
CA LYS A 37 -31.98 31.87 60.49
C LYS A 37 -31.55 33.34 60.35
N ASP A 38 -31.76 33.84 59.13
CA ASP A 38 -32.33 35.13 58.73
C ASP A 38 -31.84 36.42 59.42
N VAL A 39 -31.04 37.26 58.76
CA VAL A 39 -31.40 38.19 57.66
C VAL A 39 -32.21 39.41 58.15
N ASN A 40 -31.47 40.51 58.21
CA ASN A 40 -31.87 41.92 58.07
C ASN A 40 -32.52 42.69 59.23
N LYS A 41 -31.81 43.79 59.54
CA LYS A 41 -32.25 45.11 60.04
C LYS A 41 -32.47 45.27 61.54
N ILE A 42 -31.49 45.93 62.17
CA ILE A 42 -31.60 47.19 62.93
C ILE A 42 -30.18 47.79 62.89
N CYS A 43 -29.93 48.78 62.04
CA CYS A 43 -30.00 50.21 62.39
C CYS A 43 -29.18 50.59 63.63
N SER A 44 -28.10 51.34 63.37
CA SER A 44 -27.67 52.47 64.19
C SER A 44 -26.78 52.17 65.41
N ILE A 45 -25.58 52.75 65.34
CA ILE A 45 -24.72 53.15 66.47
C ILE A 45 -23.80 52.04 67.03
N VAL A 46 -22.80 51.68 66.22
CA VAL A 46 -21.40 51.67 66.67
C VAL A 46 -20.60 52.47 65.65
N LEU A 47 -20.87 53.77 65.68
CA LEU A 47 -20.23 54.84 64.94
C LEU A 47 -19.26 55.52 65.93
N ALA A 48 -17.97 55.15 65.96
CA ALA A 48 -16.99 55.96 66.70
C ALA A 48 -15.49 55.77 66.41
N VAL A 49 -14.95 54.68 65.82
CA VAL A 49 -13.47 54.49 65.84
C VAL A 49 -12.79 53.97 64.56
N VAL A 50 -13.45 53.92 63.39
CA VAL A 50 -12.72 53.68 62.11
C VAL A 50 -12.98 54.77 61.07
N LEU A 51 -13.12 56.01 61.53
CA LEU A 51 -13.33 57.18 60.68
C LEU A 51 -12.27 58.25 60.97
N VAL A 52 -10.97 57.93 60.79
CA VAL A 52 -9.93 58.87 60.35
C VAL A 52 -8.78 58.07 59.71
N ALA A 53 -8.91 57.77 58.41
CA ALA A 53 -7.83 57.72 57.42
C ALA A 53 -8.43 57.35 56.04
N SER A 54 -9.51 58.02 55.70
CA SER A 54 -9.99 58.17 54.33
C SER A 54 -9.06 59.12 53.59
N LEU A 55 -8.26 58.61 52.64
CA LEU A 55 -7.86 59.27 51.38
C LEU A 55 -6.84 58.39 50.65
N GLY A 56 -7.35 57.53 49.77
CA GLY A 56 -6.53 56.66 48.93
C GLY A 56 -7.26 55.43 48.37
N LEU A 57 -8.58 55.48 48.18
CA LEU A 57 -9.25 54.48 47.34
C LEU A 57 -9.07 54.93 45.89
N VAL A 58 -7.97 54.50 45.26
CA VAL A 58 -7.92 54.40 43.81
C VAL A 58 -8.96 53.36 43.44
N THR A 59 -9.98 53.77 42.71
CA THR A 59 -10.84 52.84 41.99
C THR A 59 -9.96 52.21 40.92
N ALA A 60 -9.37 51.05 41.21
CA ALA A 60 -8.90 50.18 40.16
C ALA A 60 -10.16 49.70 39.43
N THR A 61 -10.53 50.44 38.39
CA THR A 61 -11.33 49.88 37.31
C THR A 61 -10.70 48.53 36.95
N PRO A 62 -11.48 47.45 36.75
CA PRO A 62 -10.91 46.25 36.17
C PRO A 62 -10.27 46.68 34.85
N VAL A 63 -8.94 46.64 34.79
CA VAL A 63 -8.23 46.75 33.52
C VAL A 63 -8.63 45.49 32.78
N ILE A 64 -9.55 45.66 31.83
CA ILE A 64 -9.67 44.71 30.73
C ILE A 64 -8.29 44.78 30.09
N ALA A 65 -7.46 43.74 30.26
CA ALA A 65 -6.22 43.62 29.52
C ALA A 65 -6.61 43.66 28.05
N GLN A 66 -6.33 44.79 27.40
CA GLN A 66 -6.55 44.98 25.99
C GLN A 66 -5.22 44.63 25.34
N ASN A 67 -5.18 43.54 24.57
CA ASN A 67 -3.98 43.16 23.83
C ASN A 67 -3.56 44.34 22.95
N GLU A 68 -2.40 44.93 23.25
CA GLU A 68 -1.85 46.07 22.53
C GLU A 68 -1.01 45.59 21.34
N ILE A 69 -0.95 46.41 20.29
CA ILE A 69 -0.09 46.18 19.13
C ILE A 69 1.12 47.09 19.27
N ILE A 70 2.32 46.51 19.34
CA ILE A 70 3.60 47.22 19.44
C ILE A 70 4.37 47.01 18.13
N ASN A 71 4.74 48.10 17.47
CA ASN A 71 5.38 48.08 16.15
C ASN A 71 6.90 48.21 16.27
N VAL A 72 7.64 47.38 15.54
CA VAL A 72 9.10 47.45 15.43
C VAL A 72 9.47 47.74 13.97
N PRO A 73 10.28 48.77 13.66
CA PRO A 73 11.01 49.63 14.58
C PRO A 73 10.25 50.90 15.02
N GLY A 74 8.93 50.97 14.82
CA GLY A 74 8.15 52.21 14.95
C GLY A 74 8.03 52.74 16.38
N ASP A 75 7.65 51.87 17.32
CA ASP A 75 7.47 52.18 18.74
C ASP A 75 8.74 51.88 19.55
N HIS A 76 9.48 50.83 19.16
CA HIS A 76 10.76 50.43 19.74
C HIS A 76 11.77 50.12 18.65
N SER A 77 13.07 50.37 18.91
CA SER A 77 14.09 50.25 17.87
C SER A 77 14.52 48.81 17.58
N THR A 78 14.35 47.93 18.57
CA THR A 78 14.72 46.52 18.53
C THR A 78 13.54 45.63 18.89
N ILE A 79 13.62 44.35 18.53
CA ILE A 79 12.57 43.37 18.87
C ILE A 79 12.58 43.13 20.38
N GLN A 80 13.76 43.03 21.01
CA GLN A 80 13.85 42.80 22.45
C GLN A 80 13.24 43.97 23.25
N GLU A 81 13.47 45.22 22.85
CA GLU A 81 12.89 46.38 23.55
C GLU A 81 11.35 46.38 23.51
N ALA A 82 10.77 45.95 22.39
CA ALA A 82 9.32 45.82 22.23
C ALA A 82 8.76 44.70 23.12
N ILE A 83 9.45 43.55 23.16
CA ILE A 83 9.08 42.46 24.07
C ILE A 83 9.17 42.93 25.50
N ASP A 84 10.28 43.56 25.93
CA ASP A 84 10.48 44.04 27.29
C ASP A 84 9.36 44.99 27.75
N ALA A 85 8.88 45.86 26.85
CA ALA A 85 7.79 46.81 27.11
C ALA A 85 6.39 46.18 27.13
N ALA A 86 6.20 45.04 26.46
CA ALA A 86 4.91 44.39 26.31
C ALA A 86 4.37 43.75 27.60
N SER A 87 3.05 43.67 27.67
CA SER A 87 2.27 42.91 28.65
C SER A 87 1.89 41.53 28.09
N ASP A 88 1.49 40.62 29.00
CA ASP A 88 0.94 39.32 28.58
C ASP A 88 -0.30 39.52 27.68
N GLY A 89 -0.29 38.90 26.51
CA GLY A 89 -1.35 38.92 25.50
C GLY A 89 -1.09 39.86 24.32
N ASP A 90 -0.08 40.73 24.41
CA ASP A 90 0.20 41.72 23.37
C ASP A 90 0.73 41.10 22.07
N THR A 91 0.66 41.88 20.98
CA THR A 91 1.18 41.52 19.66
C THR A 91 2.33 42.44 19.27
N ILE A 92 3.48 41.86 18.96
CA ILE A 92 4.65 42.56 18.42
C ILE A 92 4.63 42.41 16.90
N MET A 93 4.38 43.51 16.18
CA MET A 93 4.46 43.55 14.72
C MET A 93 5.82 44.05 14.29
N VAL A 94 6.60 43.19 13.64
CA VAL A 94 7.96 43.49 13.18
C VAL A 94 7.95 43.75 11.68
N ALA A 95 8.33 44.96 11.28
CA ALA A 95 8.46 45.33 9.89
C ALA A 95 9.59 44.53 9.21
N ALA A 96 9.63 44.58 7.87
CA ALA A 96 10.70 43.96 7.12
C ALA A 96 12.04 44.67 7.40
N GLY A 97 13.09 43.88 7.55
CA GLY A 97 14.40 44.38 7.94
C GLY A 97 15.31 43.28 8.49
N LEU A 98 16.60 43.61 8.62
CA LEU A 98 17.58 42.77 9.31
C LEU A 98 17.70 43.24 10.76
N TYR A 99 17.44 42.32 11.69
CA TYR A 99 17.54 42.50 13.13
C TYR A 99 18.64 41.58 13.65
N THR A 100 19.78 42.14 14.04
CA THR A 100 20.89 41.38 14.61
C THR A 100 20.75 41.34 16.12
N GLU A 101 20.03 40.34 16.61
CA GLU A 101 19.61 40.21 18.00
C GLU A 101 19.47 38.73 18.38
N ASN A 102 19.65 38.43 19.67
CA ASN A 102 19.22 37.17 20.27
C ASN A 102 17.97 37.47 21.11
N VAL A 103 16.81 37.05 20.63
CA VAL A 103 15.50 37.43 21.19
C VAL A 103 15.11 36.49 22.31
N VAL A 104 14.65 37.04 23.44
CA VAL A 104 14.14 36.28 24.59
C VAL A 104 12.67 36.64 24.80
N ILE A 105 11.78 35.65 24.67
CA ILE A 105 10.35 35.77 24.94
C ILE A 105 10.07 35.22 26.34
N ASP A 106 9.81 36.13 27.28
CA ASP A 106 9.59 35.82 28.70
C ASP A 106 8.16 36.10 29.18
N LYS A 107 7.22 36.29 28.25
CA LYS A 107 5.80 36.56 28.48
C LYS A 107 4.92 35.89 27.43
N SER A 108 3.61 35.80 27.69
CA SER A 108 2.67 35.28 26.70
C SER A 108 2.41 36.37 25.65
N LEU A 109 2.74 36.15 24.38
CA LEU A 109 2.56 37.15 23.32
C LEU A 109 2.47 36.54 21.92
N THR A 110 2.12 37.38 20.94
CA THR A 110 2.20 37.07 19.51
C THR A 110 3.32 37.89 18.87
N LEU A 111 4.20 37.26 18.10
CA LEU A 111 5.29 37.90 17.34
C LEU A 111 5.04 37.69 15.84
N GLU A 112 4.65 38.76 15.14
CA GLU A 112 4.34 38.75 13.71
C GLU A 112 5.45 39.45 12.92
N GLY A 113 6.10 38.74 12.01
CA GLY A 113 6.99 39.34 11.02
C GLY A 113 6.24 39.89 9.80
N ALA A 114 6.99 40.50 8.90
CA ALA A 114 6.48 41.11 7.67
C ALA A 114 5.73 40.14 6.74
N GLN A 115 5.87 38.83 6.94
CA GLN A 115 5.25 37.77 6.16
C GLN A 115 4.25 36.94 6.99
N ALA A 116 3.67 37.52 8.05
CA ALA A 116 2.67 36.85 8.88
C ALA A 116 1.49 36.37 8.02
N GLY A 117 1.08 35.12 8.22
CA GLY A 117 0.03 34.47 7.43
C GLY A 117 0.43 34.06 6.01
N VAL A 118 1.69 34.20 5.61
CA VAL A 118 2.18 33.85 4.26
C VAL A 118 3.09 32.62 4.31
N ASP A 119 2.70 31.52 3.67
CA ASP A 119 3.42 30.23 3.63
C ASP A 119 4.94 30.39 3.38
N ALA A 120 5.76 29.85 4.28
CA ALA A 120 7.21 30.01 4.22
C ALA A 120 7.88 29.26 3.05
N ARG A 121 7.26 28.21 2.51
CA ARG A 121 7.92 27.27 1.58
C ARG A 121 8.12 27.82 0.17
N GLY A 122 7.33 28.83 -0.21
CA GLY A 122 7.37 29.42 -1.56
C GLY A 122 7.36 30.94 -1.59
N ARG A 123 7.34 31.63 -0.44
CA ARG A 123 7.17 33.09 -0.42
C ARG A 123 8.37 33.87 -0.92
N SER A 124 8.09 35.08 -1.38
CA SER A 124 9.06 36.09 -1.80
C SER A 124 8.57 37.47 -1.35
N GLY A 125 9.47 38.45 -1.35
CA GLY A 125 9.17 39.82 -0.92
C GLY A 125 10.01 40.24 0.28
N ASP A 126 9.65 41.40 0.84
CA ASP A 126 10.32 41.95 2.00
C ASP A 126 10.05 41.07 3.24
N GLU A 127 11.07 40.85 4.07
CA GLU A 127 11.08 39.82 5.11
C GLU A 127 11.66 40.38 6.42
N THR A 128 11.10 39.98 7.55
CA THR A 128 11.71 40.19 8.87
C THR A 128 12.75 39.11 9.08
N ILE A 129 14.03 39.48 9.16
CA ILE A 129 15.15 38.56 9.32
C ILE A 129 15.80 38.80 10.68
N ILE A 130 15.74 37.81 11.56
CA ILE A 130 16.51 37.74 12.80
C ILE A 130 17.80 36.98 12.51
N GLU A 131 18.93 37.66 12.65
CA GLU A 131 20.27 37.07 12.55
C GLU A 131 20.90 37.03 13.94
N ALA A 132 21.01 35.83 14.50
CA ALA A 132 21.58 35.59 15.82
C ALA A 132 23.11 35.62 15.78
N ASP A 133 23.74 35.71 16.95
CA ASP A 133 25.16 35.42 17.07
C ASP A 133 25.44 33.94 16.75
N GLU A 134 26.58 33.68 16.11
CA GLU A 134 27.10 32.32 15.91
C GLU A 134 27.26 31.67 17.31
N ASP A 135 26.77 30.44 17.48
CA ASP A 135 26.67 29.72 18.77
C ASP A 135 25.54 30.14 19.73
N ALA A 136 24.64 31.06 19.36
CA ALA A 136 23.52 31.49 20.21
C ALA A 136 22.16 30.90 19.80
N ILE A 137 21.16 31.12 20.67
CA ILE A 137 19.74 30.89 20.36
C ILE A 137 19.18 32.15 19.70
N GLY A 138 18.56 32.02 18.53
CA GLY A 138 17.95 33.15 17.82
C GLY A 138 16.71 33.69 18.52
N ILE A 139 15.73 32.81 18.77
CA ILE A 139 14.56 33.09 19.60
C ILE A 139 14.49 32.07 20.74
N SER A 140 14.76 32.53 21.96
CA SER A 140 14.65 31.75 23.19
C SER A 140 13.31 32.01 23.85
N ILE A 141 12.48 30.98 23.98
CA ILE A 141 11.21 31.06 24.69
C ILE A 141 11.41 30.53 26.10
N VAL A 142 11.31 31.41 27.09
CA VAL A 142 11.35 31.05 28.51
C VAL A 142 10.09 30.26 28.82
N THR A 143 10.23 29.07 29.39
CA THR A 143 9.10 28.16 29.61
C THR A 143 8.63 28.18 31.06
N VAL A 144 7.34 28.49 31.25
CA VAL A 144 6.66 28.44 32.55
C VAL A 144 5.23 27.96 32.34
N ALA A 145 4.62 27.36 33.36
CA ALA A 145 3.21 26.95 33.28
C ALA A 145 2.31 28.15 32.96
N GLY A 146 1.32 27.95 32.09
CA GLY A 146 0.43 29.03 31.61
C GLY A 146 0.98 29.84 30.42
N ARG A 147 2.23 29.62 30.00
CA ARG A 147 2.84 30.38 28.89
C ARG A 147 2.21 30.00 27.54
N VAL A 148 1.78 31.01 26.79
CA VAL A 148 1.26 30.88 25.43
C VAL A 148 2.00 31.83 24.48
N VAL A 149 2.66 31.30 23.45
CA VAL A 149 3.42 32.11 22.47
C VAL A 149 3.03 31.75 21.05
N VAL A 150 2.86 32.77 20.20
CA VAL A 150 2.65 32.61 18.76
C VAL A 150 3.77 33.34 18.02
N ILE A 151 4.40 32.68 17.05
CA ILE A 151 5.39 33.27 16.14
C ILE A 151 4.92 33.03 14.72
N ASP A 152 4.77 34.10 13.92
CA ASP A 152 4.28 34.01 12.56
C ASP A 152 5.13 34.86 11.59
N GLY A 153 5.54 34.30 10.45
CA GLY A 153 5.87 35.12 9.30
C GLY A 153 7.23 35.82 9.30
N LEU A 154 8.23 35.20 9.93
CA LEU A 154 9.60 35.74 9.98
C LEU A 154 10.64 34.70 9.56
N THR A 155 11.89 35.15 9.42
CA THR A 155 13.06 34.32 9.16
C THR A 155 14.04 34.40 10.33
N VAL A 156 14.54 33.26 10.81
CA VAL A 156 15.67 33.17 11.74
C VAL A 156 16.83 32.46 11.04
N ARG A 157 18.06 33.00 11.12
CA ARG A 157 19.21 32.39 10.45
C ARG A 157 20.51 32.47 11.23
N LYS A 158 21.44 31.56 10.91
CA LYS A 158 22.82 31.47 11.46
C LYS A 158 22.91 31.25 12.98
N ALA A 159 21.84 30.79 13.60
CA ALA A 159 21.82 30.46 15.02
C ALA A 159 22.30 29.02 15.26
N LEU A 160 22.86 28.72 16.43
CA LEU A 160 23.05 27.33 16.86
C LEU A 160 21.70 26.63 17.04
N HIS A 161 20.76 27.32 17.69
CA HIS A 161 19.38 26.91 17.80
C HIS A 161 18.49 28.06 17.31
N ALA A 162 17.71 27.90 16.25
CA ALA A 162 16.98 29.03 15.68
C ALA A 162 15.80 29.46 16.58
N ILE A 163 14.92 28.54 16.94
CA ILE A 163 13.85 28.76 17.90
C ILE A 163 13.91 27.64 18.94
N SER A 164 14.05 27.98 20.22
CA SER A 164 14.22 26.97 21.27
C SER A 164 13.47 27.29 22.55
N THR A 165 13.01 26.24 23.24
CA THR A 165 12.63 26.25 24.65
C THR A 165 13.73 25.61 25.49
N PRO A 166 14.70 26.38 26.04
CA PRO A 166 15.86 25.81 26.70
C PRO A 166 15.64 25.42 28.17
N GLU A 167 14.55 25.86 28.80
CA GLU A 167 14.34 25.72 30.25
C GLU A 167 13.52 24.46 30.62
N PRO A 168 13.87 23.76 31.73
CA PRO A 168 13.22 22.52 32.15
C PRO A 168 11.89 22.75 32.90
N ALA A 169 11.06 23.65 32.41
CA ALA A 169 9.69 23.88 32.86
C ALA A 169 8.75 23.82 31.65
N MET A 170 7.53 23.32 31.84
CA MET A 170 6.61 23.12 30.71
C MET A 170 5.79 24.38 30.43
N ALA A 171 5.99 24.98 29.25
CA ALA A 171 5.03 25.93 28.68
C ALA A 171 3.73 25.21 28.28
N ASP A 172 2.61 25.93 28.24
CA ASP A 172 1.32 25.33 27.91
C ASP A 172 1.13 25.20 26.41
N SER A 173 1.31 26.28 25.64
CA SER A 173 1.12 26.23 24.19
C SER A 173 2.14 27.10 23.44
N ILE A 174 2.79 26.55 22.42
CA ILE A 174 3.64 27.32 21.51
C ILE A 174 3.25 27.03 20.07
N THR A 175 2.98 28.08 19.31
CA THR A 175 2.65 28.02 17.89
C THR A 175 3.72 28.72 17.07
N VAL A 176 4.27 28.03 16.07
CA VAL A 176 5.21 28.58 15.09
C VAL A 176 4.64 28.35 13.70
N LYS A 177 4.33 29.43 12.98
CA LYS A 177 3.68 29.36 11.66
C LYS A 177 4.43 30.18 10.65
N ASN A 178 4.49 29.71 9.41
CA ASN A 178 5.07 30.49 8.32
C ASN A 178 6.48 31.03 8.67
N VAL A 179 7.30 30.25 9.38
CA VAL A 179 8.66 30.66 9.74
C VAL A 179 9.67 30.01 8.81
N ARG A 180 10.68 30.77 8.40
CA ARG A 180 11.89 30.23 7.77
C ARG A 180 13.00 30.10 8.80
N VAL A 181 13.62 28.93 8.86
CA VAL A 181 14.86 28.71 9.59
C VAL A 181 15.94 28.31 8.60
N LEU A 182 17.02 29.08 8.53
CA LEU A 182 18.07 28.90 7.52
C LEU A 182 19.45 28.80 8.19
N ASN A 183 20.22 27.78 7.82
CA ASN A 183 21.59 27.57 8.30
C ASN A 183 21.66 27.50 9.84
N SER A 184 20.86 26.61 10.44
CA SER A 184 20.95 26.35 11.88
C SER A 184 22.11 25.39 12.19
N GLY A 185 22.80 25.58 13.32
CA GLY A 185 23.94 24.74 13.70
C GLY A 185 23.53 23.36 14.20
N ASP A 186 22.60 23.30 15.16
CA ASP A 186 22.14 22.05 15.79
C ASP A 186 20.62 21.88 15.69
N PHE A 187 19.81 22.84 16.16
CA PHE A 187 18.35 22.74 16.10
C PHE A 187 17.72 23.87 15.29
N GLY A 188 16.81 23.53 14.38
CA GLY A 188 15.95 24.49 13.72
C GLY A 188 14.89 25.03 14.67
N ILE A 189 13.81 24.28 14.84
CA ILE A 189 12.71 24.60 15.76
C ILE A 189 12.65 23.52 16.85
N SER A 190 13.03 23.85 18.07
CA SER A 190 13.05 22.94 19.22
C SER A 190 12.09 23.39 20.32
N LEU A 191 10.92 22.78 20.37
CA LEU A 191 9.86 23.06 21.35
C LEU A 191 9.77 21.94 22.39
N THR A 192 10.93 21.53 22.91
CA THR A 192 11.09 20.37 23.81
C THR A 192 10.22 20.46 25.05
N PHE A 193 10.20 21.60 25.76
CA PHE A 193 9.50 21.75 27.04
C PHE A 193 8.15 22.45 26.88
N THR A 194 7.25 21.85 26.11
CA THR A 194 5.92 22.43 25.83
C THR A 194 4.84 21.37 25.78
N ARG A 195 3.68 21.62 26.41
CA ARG A 195 2.58 20.65 26.50
C ARG A 195 1.88 20.47 25.16
N GLU A 196 1.59 21.58 24.50
CA GLU A 196 0.96 21.61 23.19
C GLU A 196 1.78 22.44 22.20
N VAL A 197 2.11 21.87 21.05
CA VAL A 197 2.86 22.57 20.00
C VAL A 197 2.15 22.52 18.67
N THR A 198 2.20 23.61 17.93
CA THR A 198 1.73 23.68 16.55
C THR A 198 2.84 24.28 15.68
N VAL A 199 3.36 23.52 14.72
CA VAL A 199 4.33 23.99 13.73
C VAL A 199 3.74 23.76 12.36
N GLU A 200 3.41 24.85 11.65
CA GLU A 200 2.74 24.73 10.34
C GLU A 200 3.31 25.67 9.28
N TYR A 201 3.33 25.21 8.03
CA TYR A 201 3.75 26.00 6.88
C TYR A 201 5.16 26.61 7.04
N CYS A 202 6.02 25.96 7.83
CA CYS A 202 7.40 26.40 8.06
C CYS A 202 8.35 25.77 7.04
N TYR A 203 9.48 26.44 6.80
CA TYR A 203 10.58 25.96 5.98
C TYR A 203 11.84 25.93 6.85
N VAL A 204 12.43 24.76 7.05
CA VAL A 204 13.62 24.55 7.89
C VAL A 204 14.72 23.92 7.04
N GLU A 205 15.84 24.62 6.91
CA GLU A 205 16.97 24.20 6.08
C GLU A 205 18.27 24.21 6.88
N ASP A 206 18.99 23.09 6.74
CA ASP A 206 20.28 22.79 7.36
C ASP A 206 20.26 22.73 8.90
N GLY A 207 21.16 21.89 9.42
CA GLY A 207 21.32 21.63 10.85
C GLY A 207 21.19 20.15 11.19
N ARG A 208 21.31 19.83 12.48
CA ARG A 208 21.23 18.43 12.94
C ARG A 208 19.79 17.97 13.13
N TYR A 209 18.93 18.83 13.67
CA TYR A 209 17.53 18.57 13.96
C TYR A 209 16.66 19.65 13.33
N GLY A 210 15.68 19.28 12.50
CA GLY A 210 14.76 20.21 11.87
C GLY A 210 13.72 20.74 12.84
N ILE A 211 12.72 19.92 13.16
CA ILE A 211 11.62 20.23 14.09
C ILE A 211 11.62 19.18 15.21
N ASN A 212 11.64 19.63 16.46
CA ASN A 212 11.67 18.75 17.63
C ASN A 212 10.65 19.17 18.71
N ALA A 213 9.97 18.21 19.33
CA ALA A 213 9.16 18.44 20.54
C ALA A 213 9.14 17.22 21.48
N GLY A 214 8.75 17.42 22.73
CA GLY A 214 8.65 16.34 23.72
C GLY A 214 9.92 16.15 24.55
N ALA A 215 9.84 16.60 25.80
CA ALA A 215 10.85 16.36 26.82
C ALA A 215 10.80 14.91 27.33
N VAL A 216 11.89 14.44 27.94
CA VAL A 216 11.98 13.09 28.50
C VAL A 216 11.38 13.00 29.91
N ILE A 217 11.20 11.79 30.45
CA ILE A 217 10.74 11.59 31.84
C ILE A 217 11.53 12.48 32.81
N PRO A 218 10.87 13.19 33.74
CA PRO A 218 9.49 12.98 34.22
C PRO A 218 8.39 13.78 33.49
N PHE A 219 8.69 14.42 32.35
CA PHE A 219 7.68 15.16 31.61
C PHE A 219 6.75 14.22 30.83
N ASP A 220 5.47 14.55 30.80
CA ASP A 220 4.49 13.86 29.94
C ASP A 220 4.83 14.13 28.45
N PRO A 221 4.54 13.17 27.54
CA PRO A 221 4.70 13.40 26.11
C PRO A 221 3.89 14.61 25.63
N THR A 222 4.43 15.30 24.62
CA THR A 222 3.85 16.52 24.04
C THR A 222 2.72 16.18 23.07
N VAL A 223 1.65 16.99 23.07
CA VAL A 223 0.65 17.00 22.01
C VAL A 223 1.15 17.91 20.89
N ALA A 224 1.41 17.37 19.71
CA ALA A 224 2.00 18.11 18.60
C ALA A 224 1.12 18.06 17.34
N THR A 225 1.01 19.20 16.68
CA THR A 225 0.57 19.29 15.27
C THR A 225 1.74 19.80 14.44
N PHE A 226 2.29 18.94 13.60
CA PHE A 226 3.29 19.29 12.59
C PHE A 226 2.67 19.15 11.22
N ARG A 227 2.27 20.27 10.60
CA ARG A 227 1.50 20.24 9.36
C ARG A 227 2.12 21.07 8.24
N ASN A 228 2.21 20.52 7.04
CA ASN A 228 2.60 21.26 5.85
C ASN A 228 3.96 21.98 5.99
N ASN A 229 4.91 21.39 6.72
CA ASN A 229 6.26 21.93 6.80
C ASN A 229 7.16 21.35 5.71
N GLU A 230 8.18 22.10 5.32
CA GLU A 230 9.27 21.59 4.49
C GLU A 230 10.56 21.62 5.30
N VAL A 231 11.20 20.46 5.40
CA VAL A 231 12.42 20.26 6.20
C VAL A 231 13.48 19.66 5.30
N VAL A 232 14.59 20.38 5.12
CA VAL A 232 15.56 20.14 4.04
C VAL A 232 16.97 20.01 4.60
N ASN A 233 17.70 18.98 4.14
CA ASN A 233 19.12 18.77 4.43
C ASN A 233 19.47 18.75 5.92
N VAL A 234 18.60 18.14 6.75
CA VAL A 234 18.86 17.91 8.17
C VAL A 234 19.03 16.43 8.46
N LYS A 235 19.92 16.10 9.41
CA LYS A 235 20.14 14.71 9.84
C LYS A 235 18.84 14.10 10.40
N TYR A 236 18.15 14.81 11.29
CA TYR A 236 16.87 14.35 11.83
C TYR A 236 15.78 15.36 11.50
N GLY A 237 14.84 14.98 10.64
CA GLY A 237 13.80 15.89 10.11
C GLY A 237 12.83 16.36 11.19
N ILE A 238 11.91 15.47 11.56
CA ILE A 238 10.93 15.70 12.62
C ILE A 238 11.17 14.70 13.73
N THR A 239 11.39 15.17 14.95
CA THR A 239 11.62 14.31 16.12
C THR A 239 10.69 14.58 17.28
N GLY A 240 10.40 13.54 18.07
CA GLY A 240 9.78 13.80 19.37
C GLY A 240 9.38 12.62 20.24
N TYR A 241 8.93 12.97 21.45
CA TYR A 241 8.20 12.10 22.36
C TYR A 241 6.76 12.63 22.46
N LEU A 242 5.87 12.02 21.69
CA LEU A 242 4.58 12.61 21.35
C LEU A 242 3.40 11.73 21.79
N LYS A 243 2.29 12.37 22.13
CA LYS A 243 0.99 11.72 22.36
C LYS A 243 -0.13 12.49 21.69
N ASP A 244 -1.23 11.82 21.31
CA ASP A 244 -2.42 12.47 20.74
C ASP A 244 -2.09 13.44 19.59
N SER A 245 -1.07 13.09 18.78
CA SER A 245 -0.39 14.03 17.89
C SER A 245 -0.71 13.77 16.41
N LEU A 246 -0.46 14.78 15.58
CA LEU A 246 -0.64 14.74 14.14
C LEU A 246 0.61 15.24 13.42
N ILE A 247 1.16 14.41 12.54
CA ILE A 247 2.26 14.76 11.63
C ILE A 247 1.72 14.60 10.22
N GLU A 248 1.39 15.71 9.55
CA GLU A 248 0.60 15.70 8.32
C GLU A 248 1.17 16.56 7.19
N GLY A 249 1.22 16.04 5.96
CA GLY A 249 1.49 16.88 4.78
C GLY A 249 2.90 17.47 4.72
N ASN A 250 3.84 16.96 5.53
CA ASN A 250 5.21 17.48 5.57
C ASN A 250 6.06 16.90 4.44
N LEU A 251 6.94 17.71 3.89
CA LEU A 251 7.99 17.30 2.97
C LEU A 251 9.32 17.30 3.72
N VAL A 252 9.88 16.12 3.98
CA VAL A 252 11.17 15.97 4.64
C VAL A 252 12.13 15.30 3.67
N TRP A 253 13.23 15.97 3.35
CA TRP A 253 14.17 15.43 2.38
C TRP A 253 15.60 15.91 2.56
N CYS A 254 16.54 15.11 2.09
CA CYS A 254 17.92 15.52 1.89
C CYS A 254 18.39 15.24 0.46
N ASN A 255 19.29 16.08 -0.05
CA ASN A 255 19.88 15.95 -1.38
C ASN A 255 21.37 16.32 -1.36
N VAL A 256 22.00 16.07 -0.22
CA VAL A 256 23.43 16.25 0.00
C VAL A 256 24.08 14.88 -0.02
N GLU A 257 25.29 14.80 -0.57
CA GLU A 257 26.14 13.60 -0.49
C GLU A 257 26.81 13.46 0.89
N ASP A 258 26.45 14.33 1.85
CA ASP A 258 26.98 14.31 3.20
C ASP A 258 26.40 13.15 4.00
N LYS A 259 27.25 12.16 4.25
CA LYS A 259 26.92 10.98 5.05
C LYS A 259 26.37 11.30 6.43
N GLU A 260 26.85 12.35 7.07
CA GLU A 260 26.35 12.71 8.39
C GLU A 260 24.87 13.10 8.36
N VAL A 261 24.40 13.67 7.25
CA VAL A 261 22.98 14.00 7.04
C VAL A 261 22.20 12.77 6.60
N THR A 262 22.72 12.01 5.62
CA THR A 262 21.99 10.90 5.00
C THR A 262 21.85 9.65 5.88
N GLU A 263 22.67 9.50 6.92
CA GLU A 263 22.58 8.45 7.95
C GLU A 263 21.45 8.67 8.98
N GLY A 264 20.80 9.84 8.94
CA GLY A 264 19.74 10.18 9.87
C GLY A 264 18.35 9.69 9.45
N ASP A 265 17.30 10.30 10.02
CA ASP A 265 15.92 9.87 9.81
C ASP A 265 15.01 11.05 9.46
N GLY A 266 14.09 10.87 8.51
CA GLY A 266 13.10 11.88 8.15
C GLY A 266 12.13 12.18 9.29
N ILE A 267 11.49 11.14 9.83
CA ILE A 267 10.67 11.21 11.04
C ILE A 267 11.19 10.19 12.06
N ARG A 268 11.48 10.62 13.29
CA ARG A 268 12.03 9.74 14.34
C ARG A 268 11.46 10.05 15.70
N GLY A 269 10.93 9.05 16.40
CA GLY A 269 10.45 9.29 17.76
C GLY A 269 9.80 8.10 18.43
N GLN A 270 9.18 8.41 19.57
CA GLN A 270 8.23 7.53 20.25
C GLN A 270 6.86 8.21 20.22
N PHE A 271 5.88 7.48 19.76
CA PHE A 271 4.58 8.03 19.40
C PHE A 271 3.47 7.24 20.10
N HIS A 272 2.55 7.97 20.74
CA HIS A 272 1.36 7.41 21.37
C HIS A 272 0.11 8.04 20.76
N ASP A 273 -0.88 7.26 20.37
CA ASP A 273 -2.16 7.78 19.84
C ASP A 273 -1.94 8.84 18.74
N THR A 274 -0.96 8.58 17.86
CA THR A 274 -0.41 9.57 16.91
C THR A 274 -0.70 9.16 15.48
N GLN A 275 -1.07 10.14 14.65
CA GLN A 275 -1.31 9.97 13.24
C GLN A 275 -0.17 10.58 12.42
N VAL A 276 0.45 9.78 11.56
CA VAL A 276 1.47 10.21 10.60
C VAL A 276 0.88 10.04 9.20
N LYS A 277 0.49 11.16 8.57
CA LYS A 277 -0.31 11.11 7.34
C LYS A 277 0.20 11.99 6.22
N ASN A 278 0.11 11.51 4.97
CA ASN A 278 0.33 12.33 3.78
C ASN A 278 1.70 13.05 3.75
N ASN A 279 2.72 12.52 4.42
CA ASN A 279 4.08 13.08 4.40
C ASN A 279 4.88 12.47 3.23
N MET A 280 5.85 13.22 2.70
CA MET A 280 6.82 12.72 1.73
C MET A 280 8.21 12.73 2.36
N LEU A 281 8.82 11.55 2.49
CA LEU A 281 10.10 11.33 3.17
C LEU A 281 11.09 10.69 2.19
N ARG A 282 12.16 11.42 1.83
CA ARG A 282 13.09 10.96 0.79
C ARG A 282 14.54 11.38 0.98
N GLY A 283 15.45 10.63 0.35
CA GLY A 283 16.86 10.98 0.21
C GLY A 283 17.76 10.52 1.36
N TYR A 284 17.21 9.90 2.41
CA TYR A 284 18.00 9.35 3.53
C TYR A 284 18.69 8.04 3.12
N VAL A 285 19.65 8.13 2.21
CA VAL A 285 20.25 6.98 1.51
C VAL A 285 21.06 6.02 2.39
N ASP A 286 21.41 6.44 3.61
CA ASP A 286 22.06 5.61 4.63
C ASP A 286 21.18 5.45 5.89
N GLY A 287 19.93 5.92 5.85
CA GLY A 287 19.02 6.04 7.00
C GLY A 287 17.56 5.72 6.65
N ALA A 288 16.62 6.13 7.51
CA ALA A 288 15.21 5.80 7.32
C ALA A 288 14.35 7.01 6.93
N GLY A 289 13.36 6.80 6.07
CA GLY A 289 12.29 7.78 5.89
C GLY A 289 11.57 8.04 7.22
N MET A 290 11.15 6.98 7.91
CA MET A 290 10.61 7.04 9.27
C MET A 290 11.19 5.93 10.16
N SER A 291 11.44 6.24 11.43
CA SER A 291 11.86 5.26 12.41
C SER A 291 11.09 5.33 13.74
N PHE A 292 10.81 4.14 14.28
CA PHE A 292 10.42 3.95 15.67
C PHE A 292 11.69 3.65 16.47
N ALA A 293 12.35 4.71 16.91
CA ALA A 293 13.65 4.62 17.58
C ALA A 293 13.49 4.48 19.10
N PRO A 294 14.46 3.88 19.81
CA PRO A 294 14.44 3.86 21.26
C PRO A 294 14.78 5.22 21.88
N GLY A 295 14.38 5.40 23.13
CA GLY A 295 14.72 6.56 23.93
C GLY A 295 14.95 6.15 25.38
N SER A 296 16.07 6.58 25.96
CA SER A 296 16.32 6.38 27.39
C SER A 296 15.20 7.04 28.20
N HIS A 297 14.55 6.27 29.07
CA HIS A 297 13.43 6.76 29.89
C HIS A 297 12.26 7.30 29.04
N ARG A 298 11.91 6.60 27.95
CA ARG A 298 10.69 6.84 27.19
C ARG A 298 9.94 5.51 27.04
N HIS A 299 8.63 5.59 26.83
CA HIS A 299 7.80 4.41 26.59
C HIS A 299 7.87 3.97 25.11
N ASP A 300 7.52 2.71 24.86
CA ASP A 300 7.41 2.16 23.51
C ASP A 300 6.22 2.76 22.77
N SER A 301 6.32 2.85 21.44
CA SER A 301 5.24 3.44 20.64
C SER A 301 3.96 2.59 20.66
N SER A 302 2.80 3.25 20.72
CA SER A 302 1.50 2.59 20.77
C SER A 302 0.41 3.37 20.04
N ASN A 303 -0.53 2.67 19.40
CA ASN A 303 -1.68 3.27 18.71
C ASN A 303 -1.26 4.32 17.68
N VAL A 304 -0.39 3.93 16.74
CA VAL A 304 0.14 4.82 15.71
C VAL A 304 -0.40 4.42 14.36
N THR A 305 -0.98 5.38 13.64
CA THR A 305 -1.46 5.17 12.27
C THR A 305 -0.54 5.89 11.29
N VAL A 306 0.09 5.13 10.39
CA VAL A 306 0.95 5.64 9.31
C VAL A 306 0.21 5.44 7.99
N GLN A 307 -0.33 6.51 7.40
CA GLN A 307 -1.23 6.40 6.24
C GLN A 307 -1.02 7.47 5.17
N GLY A 308 -1.08 7.11 3.88
CA GLY A 308 -0.99 8.07 2.77
C GLY A 308 0.40 8.69 2.59
N ASN A 309 1.41 8.22 3.31
CA ASN A 309 2.77 8.75 3.21
C ASN A 309 3.50 8.16 2.00
N THR A 310 4.49 8.88 1.50
CA THR A 310 5.42 8.42 0.47
C THR A 310 6.81 8.27 1.06
N PHE A 311 7.38 7.06 0.96
CA PHE A 311 8.72 6.72 1.39
C PHE A 311 9.54 6.27 0.19
N THR A 312 10.49 7.10 -0.26
CA THR A 312 11.25 6.81 -1.48
C THR A 312 12.69 7.31 -1.39
N ASP A 313 13.60 6.69 -2.14
CA ASP A 313 15.02 7.07 -2.19
C ASP A 313 15.73 7.08 -0.82
N ASN A 314 15.33 6.21 0.12
CA ASN A 314 16.01 6.03 1.42
C ASN A 314 16.74 4.68 1.48
N LEU A 315 17.53 4.42 2.52
CA LEU A 315 18.02 3.06 2.81
C LEU A 315 16.84 2.17 3.25
N TYR A 316 16.06 2.69 4.20
CA TYR A 316 14.81 2.09 4.66
C TYR A 316 13.65 3.06 4.45
N GLY A 317 12.52 2.59 3.94
CA GLY A 317 11.29 3.38 3.99
C GLY A 317 10.86 3.61 5.45
N ILE A 318 10.62 2.51 6.16
CA ILE A 318 10.25 2.48 7.58
C ILE A 318 11.17 1.52 8.34
N TYR A 319 11.64 1.92 9.53
CA TYR A 319 12.47 1.08 10.39
C TYR A 319 11.97 1.04 11.85
N VAL A 320 11.72 -0.17 12.35
CA VAL A 320 11.47 -0.45 13.77
C VAL A 320 12.74 -1.03 14.40
N PHE A 321 13.25 -0.34 15.42
CA PHE A 321 14.44 -0.77 16.16
C PHE A 321 14.14 -1.93 17.14
N PRO A 322 15.12 -2.81 17.44
CA PRO A 322 14.94 -3.97 18.31
C PRO A 322 14.64 -3.61 19.77
N GLU A 323 14.99 -2.40 20.19
CA GLU A 323 14.69 -1.87 21.53
C GLU A 323 13.25 -1.36 21.69
N GLN A 324 12.34 -1.70 20.76
CA GLN A 324 10.89 -1.49 20.88
C GLN A 324 10.17 -2.83 21.17
N PRO A 325 10.27 -3.39 22.40
CA PRO A 325 9.74 -4.72 22.69
C PRO A 325 8.21 -4.81 22.65
N GLU A 326 7.49 -3.71 22.86
CA GLU A 326 6.03 -3.70 22.92
C GLU A 326 5.42 -2.68 21.94
N LEU A 327 5.52 -2.93 20.63
CA LEU A 327 4.66 -2.24 19.67
C LEU A 327 3.22 -2.75 19.80
N LYS A 328 2.28 -1.84 20.04
CA LYS A 328 0.85 -2.17 20.15
C LYS A 328 0.02 -1.24 19.30
N GLY A 329 -0.84 -1.80 18.44
CA GLY A 329 -1.77 -1.00 17.64
C GLY A 329 -1.06 -0.08 16.64
N ILE A 330 0.07 -0.51 16.08
CA ILE A 330 0.74 0.20 15.00
C ILE A 330 0.20 -0.33 13.68
N THR A 331 -0.40 0.54 12.88
CA THR A 331 -0.94 0.22 11.56
C THR A 331 -0.25 1.10 10.52
N VAL A 332 0.37 0.46 9.53
CA VAL A 332 0.99 1.08 8.37
C VAL A 332 0.17 0.67 7.16
N SER A 333 -0.63 1.55 6.60
CA SER A 333 -1.52 1.20 5.48
C SER A 333 -1.71 2.34 4.50
N PHE A 334 -2.04 2.04 3.25
CA PHE A 334 -2.23 3.03 2.17
C PHE A 334 -1.05 3.98 1.98
N ASN A 335 0.19 3.51 2.20
CA ASN A 335 1.40 4.26 1.91
C ASN A 335 1.97 3.86 0.54
N ASN A 336 2.78 4.76 -0.04
CA ASN A 336 3.54 4.56 -1.27
C ASN A 336 5.01 4.32 -0.90
N ILE A 337 5.44 3.06 -0.89
CA ILE A 337 6.78 2.63 -0.46
C ILE A 337 7.52 2.09 -1.69
N PHE A 338 8.46 2.84 -2.24
CA PHE A 338 9.15 2.43 -3.47
C PHE A 338 10.53 3.08 -3.62
N GLY A 339 11.45 2.38 -4.28
CA GLY A 339 12.76 2.93 -4.62
C GLY A 339 13.70 3.05 -3.41
N ASN A 340 13.38 2.40 -2.28
CA ASN A 340 14.29 2.36 -1.14
C ASN A 340 15.39 1.31 -1.42
N SER A 341 16.64 1.72 -1.23
CA SER A 341 17.81 0.99 -1.74
C SER A 341 18.07 -0.35 -1.03
N TRP A 342 17.55 -0.52 0.20
CA TRP A 342 17.66 -1.79 0.90
C TRP A 342 16.31 -2.42 1.23
N ARG A 343 15.43 -1.73 1.97
CA ARG A 343 14.11 -2.25 2.36
C ARG A 343 13.05 -1.17 2.33
N GLY A 344 11.84 -1.52 1.92
CA GLY A 344 10.67 -0.69 2.14
C GLY A 344 10.31 -0.61 3.62
N LEU A 345 10.36 -1.76 4.30
CA LEU A 345 10.09 -1.85 5.73
C LEU A 345 11.02 -2.87 6.40
N ARG A 346 11.67 -2.45 7.49
CA ARG A 346 12.46 -3.31 8.35
C ARG A 346 11.87 -3.33 9.75
N ASN A 347 11.48 -4.50 10.23
CA ASN A 347 11.08 -4.71 11.63
C ASN A 347 12.13 -5.58 12.35
N ASP A 348 12.93 -4.97 13.22
CA ASP A 348 13.85 -5.69 14.11
C ASP A 348 13.27 -5.83 15.54
N GLY A 349 12.10 -5.25 15.79
CA GLY A 349 11.35 -5.40 17.05
C GLY A 349 10.67 -6.77 17.14
N PRO A 350 10.39 -7.27 18.35
CA PRO A 350 9.78 -8.59 18.55
C PRO A 350 8.25 -8.62 18.31
N ALA A 351 7.62 -7.48 18.09
CA ALA A 351 6.17 -7.38 17.90
C ALA A 351 5.79 -7.36 16.41
N THR A 352 4.71 -8.05 16.06
CA THR A 352 4.15 -8.05 14.70
C THR A 352 3.59 -6.67 14.35
N LEU A 353 3.99 -6.16 13.20
CA LEU A 353 3.54 -4.90 12.62
C LEU A 353 2.53 -5.17 11.51
N ASP A 354 1.36 -4.55 11.59
CA ASP A 354 0.39 -4.55 10.50
C ASP A 354 0.83 -3.52 9.45
N ALA A 355 1.39 -4.03 8.34
CA ALA A 355 1.79 -3.28 7.16
C ALA A 355 0.99 -3.70 5.92
N THR A 356 -0.27 -4.13 6.12
CA THR A 356 -1.18 -4.47 5.02
C THR A 356 -1.63 -3.21 4.27
N LYS A 357 -2.15 -3.40 3.06
CA LYS A 357 -2.78 -2.36 2.22
C LYS A 357 -1.81 -1.26 1.79
N ASN A 358 -0.51 -1.55 1.65
CA ASN A 358 0.48 -0.63 1.10
C ASN A 358 0.81 -0.96 -0.37
N TRP A 359 1.28 0.05 -1.10
CA TRP A 359 1.94 -0.13 -2.39
C TRP A 359 3.44 -0.22 -2.20
N TRP A 360 4.06 -1.27 -2.76
CA TRP A 360 5.48 -1.61 -2.56
C TRP A 360 6.37 -1.27 -3.75
N GLY A 361 5.90 -0.45 -4.69
CA GLY A 361 6.66 -0.11 -5.90
C GLY A 361 6.46 -1.08 -7.07
N ASP A 362 5.84 -2.24 -6.85
CA ASP A 362 5.50 -3.20 -7.90
C ASP A 362 4.18 -3.96 -7.63
N ALA A 363 3.46 -4.31 -8.69
CA ALA A 363 2.16 -4.99 -8.64
C ALA A 363 2.24 -6.41 -8.05
N SER A 364 3.41 -7.04 -8.07
CA SER A 364 3.65 -8.32 -7.43
C SER A 364 3.77 -8.23 -5.90
N GLY A 365 3.83 -7.02 -5.32
CA GLY A 365 3.94 -6.81 -3.88
C GLY A 365 5.37 -6.65 -3.39
N PRO A 366 5.60 -6.73 -2.06
CA PRO A 366 6.91 -6.53 -1.48
C PRO A 366 7.86 -7.67 -1.82
N GLY A 367 9.15 -7.36 -2.02
CA GLY A 367 10.19 -8.37 -2.10
C GLY A 367 10.70 -8.84 -0.73
N GLY A 368 11.79 -9.63 -0.73
CA GLY A 368 12.38 -10.16 0.50
C GLY A 368 11.64 -11.41 0.97
N VAL A 369 10.85 -11.32 2.04
CA VAL A 369 9.97 -12.42 2.47
C VAL A 369 8.60 -12.40 1.79
N GLY A 370 8.23 -11.27 1.15
CA GLY A 370 7.02 -11.17 0.35
C GLY A 370 7.14 -11.82 -1.03
N PRO A 371 6.01 -11.92 -1.77
CA PRO A 371 5.93 -12.67 -3.02
C PRO A 371 6.50 -11.93 -4.24
N GLY A 372 6.78 -10.64 -4.11
CA GLY A 372 7.02 -9.75 -5.25
C GLY A 372 8.45 -9.30 -5.46
N ILE A 373 8.60 -8.33 -6.37
CA ILE A 373 9.89 -7.66 -6.68
C ILE A 373 9.92 -6.20 -6.23
N GLY A 374 8.87 -5.72 -5.56
CA GLY A 374 8.83 -4.39 -4.97
C GLY A 374 9.85 -4.23 -3.83
N ASP A 375 9.80 -3.07 -3.21
CA ASP A 375 10.61 -2.74 -2.05
C ASP A 375 10.49 -3.82 -0.96
N ALA A 376 11.63 -4.38 -0.59
CA ALA A 376 11.65 -5.59 0.21
C ALA A 376 11.28 -5.34 1.67
N ILE A 377 10.67 -6.34 2.29
CA ILE A 377 10.40 -6.38 3.73
C ILE A 377 11.31 -7.41 4.44
N THR A 378 11.50 -7.26 5.75
CA THR A 378 12.22 -8.23 6.60
C THR A 378 11.37 -8.69 7.78
N GLY A 379 11.71 -9.86 8.34
CA GLY A 379 11.08 -10.38 9.56
C GLY A 379 9.80 -11.15 9.26
N GLY A 380 9.93 -12.37 8.70
CA GLY A 380 8.84 -13.20 8.18
C GLY A 380 7.50 -13.04 8.92
N THR A 381 7.43 -13.40 10.21
CA THR A 381 6.19 -13.35 11.01
C THR A 381 5.95 -12.02 11.72
N GLU A 382 6.93 -11.12 11.68
CA GLU A 382 6.88 -9.82 12.36
C GLU A 382 6.28 -8.71 11.48
N VAL A 383 5.97 -8.96 10.21
CA VAL A 383 5.36 -7.97 9.30
C VAL A 383 4.22 -8.62 8.52
N LEU A 384 2.98 -8.18 8.78
CA LEU A 384 1.82 -8.52 7.95
C LEU A 384 1.79 -7.58 6.75
N TYR A 385 1.70 -8.11 5.53
CA TYR A 385 1.68 -7.29 4.30
C TYR A 385 0.56 -7.66 3.32
N SER A 386 -0.05 -8.83 3.49
CA SER A 386 -1.15 -9.35 2.67
C SER A 386 -2.49 -9.01 3.36
N PRO A 387 -3.45 -8.36 2.68
CA PRO A 387 -3.41 -7.95 1.27
C PRO A 387 -2.55 -6.70 1.02
N TRP A 388 -2.02 -6.53 -0.20
CA TRP A 388 -1.30 -5.33 -0.64
C TRP A 388 -2.00 -4.64 -1.82
N LEU A 389 -1.65 -3.37 -2.08
CA LEU A 389 -2.12 -2.65 -3.26
C LEU A 389 -1.25 -3.03 -4.47
N ARG A 390 -1.84 -3.25 -5.65
CA ARG A 390 -1.12 -3.51 -6.92
C ARG A 390 -0.97 -2.26 -7.79
N ALA A 391 -1.38 -1.10 -7.29
CA ALA A 391 -1.12 0.21 -7.85
C ALA A 391 -0.93 1.24 -6.73
N GLN A 392 -0.50 2.47 -7.08
CA GLN A 392 -0.34 3.54 -6.11
C GLN A 392 -1.69 3.88 -5.44
N PRO A 393 -1.70 4.22 -4.12
CA PRO A 393 -2.92 4.64 -3.43
C PRO A 393 -3.65 5.77 -4.17
N GLY A 394 -4.99 5.67 -4.28
CA GLY A 394 -5.83 6.60 -5.04
C GLY A 394 -6.03 6.23 -6.52
N THR A 395 -5.56 5.07 -6.97
CA THR A 395 -5.92 4.50 -8.28
C THR A 395 -7.32 3.89 -8.23
N GLU A 396 -8.17 4.24 -9.20
CA GLU A 396 -9.58 3.81 -9.25
C GLU A 396 -9.93 3.21 -10.64
N PRO A 397 -10.48 1.99 -10.73
CA PRO A 397 -10.62 1.02 -9.64
C PRO A 397 -9.25 0.53 -9.14
N MET A 398 -9.17 0.15 -7.86
CA MET A 398 -7.96 -0.40 -7.27
C MET A 398 -7.83 -1.88 -7.64
N THR A 399 -6.58 -2.36 -7.70
CA THR A 399 -6.29 -3.78 -7.76
C THR A 399 -5.53 -4.20 -6.51
N TRP A 400 -5.99 -5.24 -5.84
CA TRP A 400 -5.44 -5.81 -4.62
C TRP A 400 -4.69 -7.11 -4.94
N GLY A 401 -3.62 -7.37 -4.19
CA GLY A 401 -2.88 -8.62 -4.22
C GLY A 401 -3.02 -9.35 -2.90
N VAL A 402 -3.17 -10.67 -2.95
CA VAL A 402 -3.27 -11.54 -1.77
C VAL A 402 -2.39 -12.75 -1.98
N ASP A 403 -1.69 -13.17 -0.92
CA ASP A 403 -1.02 -14.45 -0.82
C ASP A 403 -1.41 -15.19 0.46
N MET A 404 -0.92 -16.43 0.61
CA MET A 404 -1.21 -17.32 1.74
C MET A 404 -0.79 -16.79 3.13
N THR A 405 -0.14 -15.63 3.22
CA THR A 405 0.16 -15.01 4.53
C THR A 405 -1.00 -14.15 5.06
N GLY A 406 -2.00 -13.87 4.22
CA GLY A 406 -3.23 -13.16 4.57
C GLY A 406 -4.48 -13.91 4.10
N LEU A 407 -5.64 -13.29 4.29
CA LEU A 407 -6.95 -13.82 3.89
C LEU A 407 -7.45 -13.14 2.61
N ILE A 408 -8.12 -13.89 1.75
CA ILE A 408 -8.84 -13.33 0.60
C ILE A 408 -10.00 -12.46 1.09
N GLN A 409 -10.67 -12.86 2.18
CA GLN A 409 -11.76 -12.06 2.75
C GLN A 409 -11.29 -10.69 3.24
N ASP A 410 -10.09 -10.57 3.81
CA ASP A 410 -9.56 -9.27 4.25
C ASP A 410 -9.38 -8.29 3.07
N ALA A 411 -9.10 -8.82 1.86
CA ALA A 411 -9.04 -8.03 0.64
C ALA A 411 -10.45 -7.65 0.14
N ILE A 412 -11.41 -8.58 0.21
CA ILE A 412 -12.82 -8.32 -0.15
C ILE A 412 -13.40 -7.22 0.74
N ASP A 413 -13.14 -7.29 2.05
CA ASP A 413 -13.59 -6.31 3.03
C ASP A 413 -12.97 -4.92 2.79
N ALA A 414 -11.68 -4.90 2.40
CA ALA A 414 -10.95 -3.66 2.14
C ALA A 414 -11.27 -3.00 0.79
N ALA A 415 -11.70 -3.79 -0.19
CA ALA A 415 -11.95 -3.33 -1.55
C ALA A 415 -13.20 -2.45 -1.66
N ASP A 416 -13.11 -1.41 -2.49
CA ASP A 416 -14.25 -0.60 -2.88
C ASP A 416 -15.01 -1.28 -4.04
N PRO A 417 -16.33 -1.00 -4.23
CA PRO A 417 -17.09 -1.59 -5.32
C PRO A 417 -16.48 -1.28 -6.70
N GLY A 418 -16.22 -2.33 -7.49
CA GLY A 418 -15.60 -2.27 -8.81
C GLY A 418 -14.10 -2.60 -8.82
N ASP A 419 -13.49 -2.78 -7.65
CA ASP A 419 -12.10 -3.20 -7.52
C ASP A 419 -11.84 -4.62 -8.04
N ALA A 420 -10.56 -4.92 -8.23
CA ALA A 420 -10.08 -6.25 -8.55
C ALA A 420 -9.21 -6.83 -7.43
N ILE A 421 -9.35 -8.13 -7.15
CA ILE A 421 -8.53 -8.89 -6.20
C ILE A 421 -7.84 -10.01 -6.97
N ILE A 422 -6.52 -10.06 -6.83
CA ILE A 422 -5.65 -10.99 -7.54
C ILE A 422 -4.92 -11.85 -6.52
N VAL A 423 -5.24 -13.14 -6.54
CA VAL A 423 -4.85 -14.11 -5.52
C VAL A 423 -3.71 -14.99 -6.03
N ALA A 424 -2.61 -15.07 -5.29
CA ALA A 424 -1.49 -15.94 -5.61
C ALA A 424 -1.86 -17.43 -5.47
N GLU A 425 -1.09 -18.31 -6.12
CA GLU A 425 -1.21 -19.76 -5.91
C GLU A 425 -1.15 -20.15 -4.43
N GLY A 426 -1.91 -21.17 -4.05
CA GLY A 426 -2.01 -21.58 -2.66
C GLY A 426 -3.33 -22.24 -2.30
N GLU A 427 -3.37 -22.76 -1.07
CA GLU A 427 -4.56 -23.35 -0.45
C GLU A 427 -5.04 -22.44 0.68
N TYR A 428 -6.22 -21.84 0.51
CA TYR A 428 -6.81 -20.84 1.40
C TYR A 428 -7.98 -21.49 2.15
N HIS A 429 -7.89 -21.53 3.48
CA HIS A 429 -8.89 -22.18 4.34
C HIS A 429 -9.81 -21.11 4.94
N GLU A 430 -10.79 -20.69 4.15
CA GLU A 430 -11.72 -19.62 4.51
C GLU A 430 -13.03 -19.73 3.71
N ASN A 431 -14.06 -19.05 4.20
CA ASN A 431 -15.28 -18.79 3.42
C ASN A 431 -15.20 -17.36 2.89
N LEU A 432 -15.71 -17.15 1.67
CA LEU A 432 -15.76 -15.83 1.05
C LEU A 432 -17.19 -15.32 1.00
N ASP A 433 -17.41 -14.10 1.48
CA ASP A 433 -18.67 -13.39 1.42
C ASP A 433 -18.51 -12.15 0.54
N ILE A 434 -19.20 -12.13 -0.61
CA ILE A 434 -19.12 -11.06 -1.61
C ILE A 434 -20.46 -10.34 -1.70
N GLU A 435 -20.47 -9.09 -1.25
CA GLU A 435 -21.69 -8.25 -1.16
C GLU A 435 -21.62 -7.00 -2.05
N LYS A 436 -20.61 -6.91 -2.94
CA LYS A 436 -20.29 -5.71 -3.73
C LYS A 436 -19.80 -6.09 -5.13
N SER A 437 -19.85 -5.13 -6.06
CA SER A 437 -19.21 -5.30 -7.37
C SER A 437 -17.71 -5.58 -7.21
N LEU A 438 -17.20 -6.62 -7.85
CA LEU A 438 -15.82 -7.08 -7.65
C LEU A 438 -15.34 -7.95 -8.80
N VAL A 439 -14.05 -7.85 -9.14
CA VAL A 439 -13.33 -8.84 -9.96
C VAL A 439 -12.45 -9.68 -9.05
N LEU A 440 -12.60 -11.00 -9.01
CA LEU A 440 -11.77 -11.90 -8.21
C LEU A 440 -11.11 -12.95 -9.11
N GLN A 441 -9.78 -12.97 -9.12
CA GLN A 441 -9.00 -13.83 -10.02
C GLN A 441 -7.80 -14.46 -9.34
N SER A 442 -7.46 -15.69 -9.71
CA SER A 442 -6.19 -16.32 -9.39
C SER A 442 -5.12 -15.95 -10.42
N VAL A 443 -3.87 -15.76 -9.96
CA VAL A 443 -2.70 -15.55 -10.85
C VAL A 443 -2.48 -16.77 -11.76
N ASP A 444 -2.57 -17.97 -11.19
CA ASP A 444 -2.17 -19.23 -11.83
C ASP A 444 -3.35 -20.17 -12.16
N GLY A 445 -4.57 -19.73 -11.83
CA GLY A 445 -5.82 -20.40 -12.17
C GLY A 445 -6.21 -21.52 -11.22
N ALA A 446 -7.29 -22.21 -11.58
CA ALA A 446 -7.98 -23.12 -10.66
C ALA A 446 -7.15 -24.32 -10.21
N GLU A 447 -6.17 -24.77 -11.00
CA GLU A 447 -5.31 -25.90 -10.64
C GLU A 447 -4.28 -25.56 -9.56
N ALA A 448 -3.98 -24.26 -9.37
CA ALA A 448 -2.92 -23.79 -8.47
C ALA A 448 -3.47 -23.02 -7.25
N THR A 449 -4.71 -22.53 -7.34
CA THR A 449 -5.36 -21.79 -6.25
C THR A 449 -6.64 -22.49 -5.80
N THR A 450 -6.62 -22.99 -4.57
CA THR A 450 -7.74 -23.69 -3.94
C THR A 450 -8.27 -22.87 -2.78
N ILE A 451 -9.59 -22.66 -2.75
CA ILE A 451 -10.35 -22.20 -1.61
C ILE A 451 -10.99 -23.45 -0.99
N VAL A 452 -10.53 -23.83 0.20
CA VAL A 452 -11.13 -24.88 1.01
C VAL A 452 -12.17 -24.22 1.92
N GLY A 453 -13.42 -24.29 1.49
CA GLY A 453 -14.54 -23.55 2.05
C GLY A 453 -15.60 -23.27 0.98
N SER A 454 -16.37 -22.20 1.20
CA SER A 454 -17.50 -21.84 0.35
C SER A 454 -17.45 -20.37 -0.06
N VAL A 455 -18.12 -20.05 -1.17
CA VAL A 455 -18.27 -18.68 -1.66
C VAL A 455 -19.74 -18.31 -1.66
N SER A 456 -20.10 -17.29 -0.91
CA SER A 456 -21.44 -16.69 -0.88
C SER A 456 -21.43 -15.37 -1.64
N MET A 457 -22.41 -15.16 -2.51
CA MET A 457 -22.59 -13.89 -3.23
C MET A 457 -24.00 -13.35 -2.96
N GLU A 458 -24.09 -12.26 -2.20
CA GLU A 458 -25.36 -11.59 -1.86
C GLU A 458 -25.37 -10.18 -2.49
N LEU A 459 -26.01 -10.06 -3.65
CA LEU A 459 -25.77 -8.93 -4.55
C LEU A 459 -27.05 -8.13 -4.85
N ALA A 460 -26.98 -6.81 -4.68
CA ALA A 460 -28.07 -5.87 -4.98
C ALA A 460 -27.70 -4.82 -6.03
N ALA A 461 -28.00 -5.13 -7.30
CA ALA A 461 -27.60 -4.35 -8.49
C ALA A 461 -26.08 -4.23 -8.66
N GLU A 462 -25.36 -5.30 -8.34
CA GLU A 462 -23.90 -5.39 -8.37
C GLU A 462 -23.38 -6.27 -9.51
N ILE A 463 -22.13 -6.08 -9.93
CA ILE A 463 -21.47 -6.85 -10.98
C ILE A 463 -20.26 -7.59 -10.41
N VAL A 464 -20.31 -8.92 -10.41
CA VAL A 464 -19.21 -9.76 -9.95
C VAL A 464 -18.64 -10.59 -11.09
N PHE A 465 -17.32 -10.54 -11.25
CA PHE A 465 -16.57 -11.40 -12.16
C PHE A 465 -15.64 -12.31 -11.35
N PHE A 466 -15.93 -13.60 -11.34
CA PHE A 466 -15.18 -14.61 -10.62
C PHE A 466 -14.48 -15.54 -11.60
N GLY A 467 -13.14 -15.46 -11.63
CA GLY A 467 -12.30 -16.17 -12.58
C GLY A 467 -11.88 -15.31 -13.77
N GLY A 468 -11.84 -15.89 -14.96
CA GLY A 468 -11.36 -15.25 -16.20
C GLY A 468 -10.40 -16.12 -16.99
N GLU A 469 -9.71 -15.53 -17.99
CA GLU A 469 -8.79 -16.23 -18.90
C GLU A 469 -7.66 -16.94 -18.12
N ALA A 470 -7.88 -18.22 -17.82
CA ALA A 470 -7.07 -19.07 -16.96
C ALA A 470 -6.76 -18.47 -15.59
N SER A 471 -7.79 -17.88 -14.97
CA SER A 471 -7.69 -17.19 -13.68
C SER A 471 -8.81 -17.55 -12.69
N GLY A 472 -9.50 -18.68 -12.90
CA GLY A 472 -10.48 -19.24 -11.95
C GLY A 472 -9.86 -19.87 -10.70
N PHE A 473 -10.70 -20.48 -9.86
CA PHE A 473 -10.30 -21.09 -8.59
C PHE A 473 -10.79 -22.53 -8.50
N THR A 474 -10.09 -23.38 -7.74
CA THR A 474 -10.75 -24.54 -7.14
C THR A 474 -11.50 -24.07 -5.90
N ILE A 475 -12.78 -24.42 -5.80
CA ILE A 475 -13.59 -24.26 -4.59
C ILE A 475 -13.96 -25.67 -4.15
N ASP A 476 -13.37 -26.11 -3.04
CA ASP A 476 -13.63 -27.40 -2.40
C ASP A 476 -14.39 -27.15 -1.11
N ALA A 477 -15.67 -27.52 -1.10
CA ALA A 477 -16.54 -27.31 0.06
C ALA A 477 -16.28 -28.30 1.21
N ASP A 478 -15.41 -29.30 1.04
CA ASP A 478 -15.06 -30.32 2.06
C ASP A 478 -16.29 -30.96 2.73
N GLY A 479 -17.30 -31.31 1.93
CA GLY A 479 -18.56 -31.89 2.38
C GLY A 479 -19.61 -30.87 2.84
N GLY A 480 -19.42 -29.58 2.56
CA GLY A 480 -20.36 -28.50 2.84
C GLY A 480 -21.62 -28.53 1.98
N ASP A 481 -22.61 -27.69 2.33
CA ASP A 481 -23.88 -27.63 1.61
C ASP A 481 -23.71 -27.09 0.18
N PHE A 482 -22.77 -26.18 -0.03
CA PHE A 482 -22.49 -25.59 -1.33
C PHE A 482 -21.02 -25.19 -1.51
N ALA A 483 -20.54 -25.22 -2.75
CA ALA A 483 -19.28 -24.56 -3.11
C ALA A 483 -19.54 -23.07 -3.45
N VAL A 484 -20.59 -22.78 -4.22
CA VAL A 484 -21.02 -21.41 -4.51
C VAL A 484 -22.51 -21.24 -4.21
N TRP A 485 -22.84 -20.25 -3.38
CA TRP A 485 -24.22 -19.85 -3.08
C TRP A 485 -24.50 -18.45 -3.62
N LEU A 486 -25.64 -18.30 -4.30
CA LEU A 486 -26.02 -17.10 -5.03
C LEU A 486 -27.35 -16.53 -4.54
N SER A 487 -27.33 -15.31 -3.99
CA SER A 487 -28.52 -14.49 -3.76
C SER A 487 -28.43 -13.26 -4.65
N ILE A 488 -29.18 -13.28 -5.76
CA ILE A 488 -29.04 -12.32 -6.84
C ILE A 488 -30.30 -11.45 -6.91
N ASP A 489 -30.23 -10.25 -6.35
CA ASP A 489 -31.31 -9.26 -6.43
C ASP A 489 -31.36 -8.57 -7.80
N SER A 490 -32.36 -7.70 -7.96
CA SER A 490 -32.68 -7.09 -9.24
C SER A 490 -31.55 -6.26 -9.83
N GLY A 491 -31.16 -6.59 -11.07
CA GLY A 491 -30.15 -5.85 -11.83
C GLY A 491 -28.71 -6.32 -11.62
N SER A 492 -28.49 -7.36 -10.80
CA SER A 492 -27.15 -7.90 -10.56
C SER A 492 -26.67 -8.80 -11.71
N GLU A 493 -25.36 -8.82 -11.95
CA GLU A 493 -24.70 -9.65 -12.96
C GLU A 493 -23.55 -10.45 -12.35
N ILE A 494 -23.53 -11.77 -12.57
CA ILE A 494 -22.46 -12.67 -12.14
C ILE A 494 -21.92 -13.42 -13.36
N THR A 495 -20.59 -13.40 -13.51
CA THR A 495 -19.87 -14.32 -14.39
C THR A 495 -18.94 -15.19 -13.58
N LEU A 496 -19.17 -16.50 -13.62
CA LEU A 496 -18.32 -17.52 -13.01
C LEU A 496 -17.66 -18.35 -14.12
N THR A 497 -16.34 -18.30 -14.21
CA THR A 497 -15.64 -18.98 -15.31
C THR A 497 -14.30 -19.57 -14.93
N GLU A 498 -13.97 -20.67 -15.61
CA GLU A 498 -12.67 -21.36 -15.49
C GLU A 498 -12.33 -21.87 -14.08
N SER A 499 -13.35 -22.11 -13.26
CA SER A 499 -13.22 -22.63 -11.90
C SER A 499 -13.47 -24.14 -11.83
N ILE A 500 -12.98 -24.77 -10.76
CA ILE A 500 -13.32 -26.13 -10.35
C ILE A 500 -14.22 -26.05 -9.12
N LEU A 501 -15.38 -26.70 -9.14
CA LEU A 501 -16.32 -26.73 -8.01
C LEU A 501 -16.58 -28.19 -7.60
N THR A 502 -16.26 -28.52 -6.34
CA THR A 502 -16.27 -29.90 -5.86
C THR A 502 -16.61 -30.01 -4.37
N GLY A 503 -16.92 -31.23 -3.94
CA GLY A 503 -17.04 -31.57 -2.52
C GLY A 503 -18.29 -31.02 -1.84
N ALA A 504 -19.29 -30.55 -2.59
CA ALA A 504 -20.50 -29.94 -2.03
C ALA A 504 -21.76 -30.78 -2.22
N MET A 505 -22.79 -30.55 -1.41
CA MET A 505 -24.14 -31.02 -1.75
C MET A 505 -24.65 -30.36 -3.04
N ALA A 506 -24.41 -29.06 -3.22
CA ALA A 506 -24.62 -28.37 -4.49
C ALA A 506 -23.34 -27.62 -4.93
N GLY A 507 -22.80 -27.93 -6.11
CA GLY A 507 -21.64 -27.18 -6.62
C GLY A 507 -21.95 -25.69 -6.78
N ILE A 508 -23.11 -25.37 -7.37
CA ILE A 508 -23.68 -24.02 -7.39
C ILE A 508 -25.15 -24.12 -6.95
N THR A 509 -25.57 -23.24 -6.04
CA THR A 509 -26.97 -23.12 -5.65
C THR A 509 -27.42 -21.67 -5.56
N THR A 510 -28.73 -21.43 -5.67
CA THR A 510 -29.35 -20.12 -5.41
C THR A 510 -30.00 -20.07 -4.04
N SER A 511 -30.31 -18.87 -3.54
CA SER A 511 -31.19 -18.68 -2.39
C SER A 511 -32.60 -19.21 -2.69
N PRO A 512 -33.43 -19.51 -1.66
CA PRO A 512 -34.81 -19.94 -1.87
C PRO A 512 -35.69 -18.92 -2.59
N ASP A 513 -35.35 -17.63 -2.49
CA ASP A 513 -36.02 -16.56 -3.23
C ASP A 513 -35.54 -16.48 -4.70
N GLY A 514 -34.50 -17.24 -5.06
CA GLY A 514 -34.03 -17.47 -6.42
C GLY A 514 -33.25 -16.32 -7.05
N LEU A 515 -33.27 -16.28 -8.39
CA LEU A 515 -32.78 -15.12 -9.14
C LEU A 515 -33.91 -14.13 -9.35
N LEU A 516 -33.80 -12.96 -8.72
CA LEU A 516 -34.80 -11.90 -8.81
C LEU A 516 -34.75 -11.18 -10.18
N THR A 517 -35.65 -10.22 -10.39
CA THR A 517 -35.95 -9.63 -11.70
C THR A 517 -34.78 -8.92 -12.38
N ASN A 518 -34.58 -9.12 -13.68
CA ASN A 518 -33.54 -8.45 -14.49
C ASN A 518 -32.10 -8.78 -14.06
N SER A 519 -31.85 -10.01 -13.62
CA SER A 519 -30.52 -10.49 -13.21
C SER A 519 -29.86 -11.34 -14.29
N ARG A 520 -28.52 -11.33 -14.37
CA ARG A 520 -27.76 -12.13 -15.35
C ARG A 520 -26.77 -13.06 -14.65
N LEU A 521 -26.85 -14.35 -14.95
CA LEU A 521 -25.90 -15.36 -14.49
C LEU A 521 -25.24 -16.05 -15.68
N THR A 522 -23.92 -15.99 -15.77
CA THR A 522 -23.12 -16.67 -16.80
C THR A 522 -22.15 -17.64 -16.15
N ILE A 523 -22.30 -18.93 -16.45
CA ILE A 523 -21.45 -20.03 -15.94
C ILE A 523 -20.81 -20.70 -17.16
N LYS A 524 -19.49 -20.54 -17.34
CA LYS A 524 -18.78 -21.07 -18.50
C LYS A 524 -17.41 -21.63 -18.20
N TYR A 525 -17.01 -22.67 -18.92
CA TYR A 525 -15.66 -23.27 -18.82
C TYR A 525 -15.30 -23.78 -17.42
N ASN A 526 -16.30 -24.04 -16.57
CA ASN A 526 -16.08 -24.60 -15.25
C ASN A 526 -16.05 -26.13 -15.30
N ARG A 527 -15.36 -26.73 -14.34
CA ARG A 527 -15.43 -28.16 -14.02
C ARG A 527 -16.23 -28.32 -12.74
N ILE A 528 -17.35 -29.01 -12.82
CA ILE A 528 -18.28 -29.20 -11.70
C ILE A 528 -18.45 -30.70 -11.54
N TYR A 529 -17.90 -31.25 -10.45
CA TYR A 529 -17.85 -32.69 -10.24
C TYR A 529 -17.87 -33.07 -8.76
N GLU A 530 -18.15 -34.34 -8.46
CA GLU A 530 -18.19 -34.88 -7.09
C GLU A 530 -19.12 -34.10 -6.13
N ASN A 531 -20.22 -33.57 -6.67
CA ASN A 531 -21.29 -32.95 -5.90
C ASN A 531 -22.54 -33.84 -5.89
N ASP A 532 -23.48 -33.67 -4.96
CA ASP A 532 -24.78 -34.35 -5.09
C ASP A 532 -25.59 -33.75 -6.27
N HIS A 533 -25.66 -32.43 -6.31
CA HIS A 533 -26.13 -31.65 -7.45
C HIS A 533 -24.97 -30.84 -8.03
N GLY A 534 -24.73 -30.91 -9.34
CA GLY A 534 -23.74 -30.06 -10.00
C GLY A 534 -24.14 -28.59 -9.89
N ILE A 535 -25.32 -28.27 -10.42
CA ILE A 535 -25.95 -26.95 -10.33
C ILE A 535 -27.41 -27.14 -9.92
N TYR A 536 -27.84 -26.43 -8.87
CA TYR A 536 -29.22 -26.34 -8.44
C TYR A 536 -29.70 -24.89 -8.54
N LEU A 537 -30.70 -24.63 -9.38
CA LEU A 537 -31.29 -23.30 -9.52
C LEU A 537 -32.76 -23.33 -9.11
N GLU A 538 -33.13 -22.40 -8.24
CA GLU A 538 -34.50 -22.20 -7.78
C GLU A 538 -35.03 -20.84 -8.27
N SER A 539 -36.32 -20.78 -8.62
CA SER A 539 -37.08 -19.54 -8.78
C SER A 539 -36.46 -18.46 -9.69
N VAL A 540 -36.07 -18.80 -10.93
CA VAL A 540 -35.55 -17.80 -11.88
C VAL A 540 -36.67 -16.94 -12.47
N ALA A 541 -36.59 -15.62 -12.28
CA ALA A 541 -37.57 -14.65 -12.78
C ALA A 541 -37.64 -14.59 -14.33
N ALA A 542 -38.81 -14.18 -14.84
CA ALA A 542 -39.14 -14.18 -16.27
C ALA A 542 -38.27 -13.26 -17.14
N ASP A 543 -37.68 -12.23 -16.54
CA ASP A 543 -36.83 -11.23 -17.18
C ASP A 543 -35.33 -11.40 -16.86
N SER A 544 -34.97 -12.49 -16.18
CA SER A 544 -33.59 -12.84 -15.87
C SER A 544 -33.00 -13.77 -16.92
N ALA A 545 -31.68 -13.68 -17.10
CA ALA A 545 -30.95 -14.44 -18.11
C ALA A 545 -29.91 -15.36 -17.45
N VAL A 546 -30.02 -16.67 -17.69
CA VAL A 546 -29.08 -17.67 -17.19
C VAL A 546 -28.48 -18.44 -18.35
N LEU A 547 -27.16 -18.38 -18.46
CA LEU A 547 -26.36 -19.05 -19.51
C LEU A 547 -25.35 -19.99 -18.85
N ILE A 548 -25.56 -21.29 -19.02
CA ILE A 548 -24.68 -22.35 -18.54
C ILE A 548 -24.15 -23.05 -19.78
N ASN A 549 -22.98 -22.67 -20.30
CA ASN A 549 -22.47 -23.26 -21.55
C ASN A 549 -20.99 -23.61 -21.43
N PHE A 550 -20.53 -24.59 -22.20
CA PHE A 550 -19.12 -24.97 -22.27
C PHE A 550 -18.51 -25.42 -20.93
N ASN A 551 -19.33 -25.90 -20.00
CA ASN A 551 -18.87 -26.48 -18.74
C ASN A 551 -18.69 -28.00 -18.89
N ASN A 552 -17.83 -28.55 -18.04
CA ASN A 552 -17.68 -29.98 -17.80
C ASN A 552 -18.43 -30.31 -16.50
N ILE A 553 -19.66 -30.79 -16.64
CA ILE A 553 -20.54 -31.20 -15.54
C ILE A 553 -20.56 -32.72 -15.53
N ALA A 554 -19.96 -33.34 -14.53
CA ALA A 554 -19.83 -34.79 -14.52
C ALA A 554 -19.68 -35.36 -13.10
N GLY A 555 -20.27 -36.54 -12.86
CA GLY A 555 -20.09 -37.26 -11.61
C GLY A 555 -20.95 -36.72 -10.47
N SER A 556 -22.02 -35.98 -10.78
CA SER A 556 -23.02 -35.63 -9.79
C SER A 556 -23.86 -36.84 -9.38
N ALA A 557 -24.16 -36.97 -8.08
CA ALA A 557 -24.87 -38.15 -7.56
C ALA A 557 -26.38 -38.16 -7.89
N SER A 558 -27.00 -36.97 -7.97
CA SER A 558 -28.43 -36.78 -8.25
C SER A 558 -28.68 -36.15 -9.62
N TYR A 559 -28.27 -34.89 -9.81
CA TYR A 559 -28.44 -34.16 -11.08
C TYR A 559 -27.18 -33.35 -11.41
N GLY A 560 -26.82 -33.29 -12.69
CA GLY A 560 -25.83 -32.31 -13.16
C GLY A 560 -26.42 -30.89 -13.18
N LEU A 561 -27.68 -30.76 -13.59
CA LEU A 561 -28.44 -29.51 -13.53
C LEU A 561 -29.88 -29.78 -13.10
N TYR A 562 -30.27 -29.25 -11.94
CA TYR A 562 -31.64 -29.28 -11.44
C TYR A 562 -32.19 -27.85 -11.38
N VAL A 563 -33.33 -27.62 -12.02
CA VAL A 563 -34.01 -26.33 -12.15
C VAL A 563 -35.41 -26.48 -11.57
N GLU A 564 -35.69 -25.75 -10.50
CA GLU A 564 -36.96 -25.76 -9.77
C GLU A 564 -37.65 -24.39 -9.86
N ASP A 565 -38.98 -24.40 -10.01
CA ASP A 565 -39.85 -23.23 -9.97
C ASP A 565 -39.44 -22.03 -10.86
N SER A 566 -38.75 -22.29 -11.98
CA SER A 566 -38.28 -21.27 -12.91
C SER A 566 -39.35 -20.80 -13.90
N ALA A 567 -39.45 -19.49 -14.10
CA ALA A 567 -40.35 -18.88 -15.09
C ALA A 567 -39.77 -18.90 -16.52
N VAL A 568 -38.51 -19.27 -16.67
CA VAL A 568 -37.79 -19.31 -17.96
C VAL A 568 -37.12 -20.66 -18.18
N THR A 569 -36.91 -20.99 -19.44
CA THR A 569 -36.01 -22.09 -19.82
C THR A 569 -34.56 -21.64 -19.65
N ILE A 570 -33.75 -22.45 -18.97
CA ILE A 570 -32.33 -22.19 -18.75
C ILE A 570 -31.53 -22.70 -19.95
N ASP A 571 -30.69 -21.86 -20.55
CA ASP A 571 -29.80 -22.28 -21.62
C ASP A 571 -28.62 -23.05 -21.03
N ALA A 572 -28.66 -24.37 -21.17
CA ALA A 572 -27.65 -25.32 -20.75
C ALA A 572 -26.99 -26.04 -21.94
N THR A 573 -26.97 -25.40 -23.12
CA THR A 573 -26.39 -26.00 -24.33
C THR A 573 -24.88 -25.98 -24.32
N ASP A 574 -24.28 -26.81 -25.17
CA ASP A 574 -22.84 -26.93 -25.34
C ASP A 574 -22.10 -27.25 -24.03
N ASN A 575 -22.73 -27.95 -23.09
CA ASN A 575 -22.05 -28.56 -21.94
C ASN A 575 -21.68 -30.03 -22.21
N TRP A 576 -20.66 -30.50 -21.52
CA TRP A 576 -20.34 -31.92 -21.39
C TRP A 576 -20.98 -32.45 -20.11
N TRP A 577 -21.72 -33.56 -20.22
CA TRP A 577 -22.52 -34.14 -19.12
C TRP A 577 -21.88 -35.41 -18.54
N GLY A 578 -20.58 -35.64 -18.73
CA GLY A 578 -19.91 -36.86 -18.26
C GLY A 578 -19.92 -38.04 -19.24
N ASP A 579 -20.76 -38.03 -20.29
CA ASP A 579 -20.81 -39.10 -21.30
C ASP A 579 -21.16 -38.60 -22.73
N PRO A 580 -20.59 -39.18 -23.82
CA PRO A 580 -20.86 -38.73 -25.20
C PRO A 580 -22.33 -38.87 -25.63
N SER A 581 -23.08 -39.77 -24.99
CA SER A 581 -24.50 -39.95 -25.23
C SER A 581 -25.37 -38.82 -24.66
N GLY A 582 -24.79 -37.86 -23.92
CA GLY A 582 -25.47 -36.70 -23.38
C GLY A 582 -26.08 -36.92 -22.00
N PRO A 583 -26.89 -35.97 -21.53
CA PRO A 583 -27.47 -36.02 -20.19
C PRO A 583 -28.52 -37.14 -20.06
N SER A 584 -28.73 -37.59 -18.84
CA SER A 584 -29.83 -38.49 -18.46
C SER A 584 -30.98 -37.71 -17.80
N GLY A 585 -31.91 -38.39 -17.11
CA GLY A 585 -33.06 -37.77 -16.44
C GLY A 585 -34.41 -37.99 -17.15
N GLY A 586 -34.40 -38.42 -18.41
CA GLY A 586 -35.60 -38.85 -19.13
C GLY A 586 -36.58 -37.73 -19.52
N VAL A 587 -36.21 -36.47 -19.29
CA VAL A 587 -36.98 -35.28 -19.66
C VAL A 587 -36.74 -34.91 -21.13
N ALA A 588 -37.69 -34.19 -21.74
CA ALA A 588 -37.52 -33.64 -23.08
C ALA A 588 -36.89 -32.25 -23.02
N ASP A 589 -35.90 -31.99 -23.87
CA ASP A 589 -35.39 -30.64 -24.10
C ASP A 589 -36.55 -29.73 -24.54
N PRO A 590 -36.75 -28.58 -23.87
CA PRO A 590 -37.92 -27.73 -24.07
C PRO A 590 -37.99 -27.06 -25.45
N VAL A 591 -36.89 -27.03 -26.21
CA VAL A 591 -36.82 -26.39 -27.52
C VAL A 591 -36.78 -27.42 -28.66
N SER A 592 -35.88 -28.40 -28.57
CA SER A 592 -35.66 -29.42 -29.60
C SER A 592 -36.60 -30.63 -29.45
N GLY A 593 -37.13 -30.87 -28.25
CA GLY A 593 -37.90 -32.08 -27.91
C GLY A 593 -37.06 -33.35 -27.77
N ARG A 594 -35.73 -33.26 -27.84
CA ARG A 594 -34.82 -34.39 -27.68
C ARG A 594 -34.89 -34.91 -26.25
N ILE A 595 -35.01 -36.22 -26.06
CA ILE A 595 -35.06 -36.82 -24.72
C ILE A 595 -33.65 -36.95 -24.14
N ALA A 596 -33.47 -36.55 -22.88
CA ALA A 596 -32.27 -36.79 -22.07
C ALA A 596 -32.17 -38.27 -21.68
N GLY A 597 -31.89 -39.12 -22.68
CA GLY A 597 -31.80 -40.57 -22.57
C GLY A 597 -30.36 -41.11 -22.58
N GLY A 598 -29.38 -40.24 -22.35
CA GLY A 598 -27.97 -40.60 -22.30
C GLY A 598 -27.58 -41.27 -20.97
N SER A 599 -26.29 -41.50 -20.80
CA SER A 599 -25.68 -42.07 -19.58
C SER A 599 -24.92 -41.03 -18.75
N GLY A 600 -24.91 -39.77 -19.17
CA GLY A 600 -24.33 -38.67 -18.42
C GLY A 600 -25.20 -38.24 -17.24
N ASP A 601 -24.74 -37.20 -16.54
CA ASP A 601 -25.42 -36.60 -15.41
C ASP A 601 -26.84 -36.14 -15.79
N ALA A 602 -27.78 -36.28 -14.85
CA ALA A 602 -29.18 -36.02 -15.12
C ALA A 602 -29.48 -34.52 -15.23
N VAL A 603 -30.46 -34.17 -16.07
CA VAL A 603 -31.04 -32.82 -16.13
C VAL A 603 -32.52 -32.86 -15.78
N SER A 604 -33.02 -31.79 -15.14
CA SER A 604 -34.44 -31.61 -14.84
C SER A 604 -35.24 -31.03 -16.00
N GLU A 605 -36.57 -30.93 -15.82
CA GLU A 605 -37.41 -30.10 -16.69
C GLU A 605 -36.90 -28.64 -16.69
N ASN A 606 -37.20 -27.90 -17.77
CA ASN A 606 -36.75 -26.51 -18.03
C ASN A 606 -35.27 -26.28 -18.35
N ALA A 607 -34.43 -27.31 -18.41
CA ALA A 607 -33.07 -27.22 -18.93
C ALA A 607 -33.04 -27.42 -20.46
N ARG A 608 -32.53 -26.44 -21.21
CA ARG A 608 -32.23 -26.59 -22.65
C ARG A 608 -30.82 -27.12 -22.82
N PHE A 609 -30.66 -28.40 -23.13
CA PHE A 609 -29.38 -29.10 -23.17
C PHE A 609 -28.96 -29.57 -24.57
N ASP A 610 -29.81 -29.43 -25.59
CA ASP A 610 -29.49 -29.79 -26.98
C ASP A 610 -29.13 -28.55 -27.84
N PRO A 611 -27.93 -28.48 -28.45
CA PRO A 611 -26.89 -29.52 -28.48
C PRO A 611 -26.08 -29.63 -27.18
N TRP A 612 -25.50 -30.81 -26.94
CA TRP A 612 -24.46 -31.04 -25.92
C TRP A 612 -23.12 -31.41 -26.57
N LEU A 613 -22.03 -31.27 -25.82
CA LEU A 613 -20.70 -31.68 -26.25
C LEU A 613 -20.55 -33.20 -26.16
N THR A 614 -19.94 -33.82 -27.16
CA THR A 614 -19.67 -35.28 -27.17
C THR A 614 -18.31 -35.65 -26.59
N ALA A 615 -17.54 -34.67 -26.12
CA ALA A 615 -16.31 -34.79 -25.35
C ALA A 615 -16.16 -33.55 -24.45
N PRO A 616 -15.45 -33.62 -23.31
CA PRO A 616 -15.14 -32.42 -22.52
C PRO A 616 -14.29 -31.43 -23.33
N LEU A 617 -14.18 -30.17 -22.90
CA LEU A 617 -13.24 -29.19 -23.46
C LEU A 617 -12.08 -28.98 -22.49
N TYR A 618 -10.88 -28.79 -23.04
CA TYR A 618 -9.67 -28.51 -22.27
C TYR A 618 -9.06 -27.15 -22.64
N THR A 619 -8.51 -26.45 -21.65
CA THR A 619 -7.85 -25.16 -21.83
C THR A 619 -6.34 -25.31 -21.98
N LEU A 620 -5.72 -24.46 -22.80
CA LEU A 620 -4.28 -24.33 -22.96
C LEU A 620 -3.88 -22.86 -22.77
N LYS A 621 -3.28 -22.52 -21.62
CA LYS A 621 -2.70 -21.21 -21.31
C LYS A 621 -1.25 -21.18 -21.76
N ILE A 622 -0.87 -20.13 -22.49
CA ILE A 622 0.47 -19.98 -23.05
C ILE A 622 1.02 -18.59 -22.76
N SER A 623 2.21 -18.53 -22.15
CA SER A 623 2.96 -17.30 -21.90
C SER A 623 4.45 -17.43 -22.24
N SER A 624 5.22 -16.35 -22.10
CA SER A 624 6.69 -16.33 -22.27
C SER A 624 7.40 -15.60 -21.13
N SER A 625 8.64 -15.97 -20.86
CA SER A 625 9.56 -15.15 -20.06
C SER A 625 10.16 -14.03 -20.92
N PRO A 626 10.74 -12.96 -20.33
CA PRO A 626 11.42 -11.91 -21.09
C PRO A 626 12.49 -12.48 -22.05
N GLY A 627 12.61 -11.88 -23.24
CA GLY A 627 13.61 -12.26 -24.25
C GLY A 627 13.08 -13.08 -25.44
N GLY A 628 11.77 -13.18 -25.60
CA GLY A 628 11.14 -13.83 -26.75
C GLY A 628 9.63 -13.89 -26.60
N SER A 629 8.95 -14.47 -27.60
CA SER A 629 7.50 -14.64 -27.58
C SER A 629 7.06 -15.95 -28.20
N VAL A 630 5.84 -16.39 -27.88
CA VAL A 630 5.18 -17.52 -28.54
C VAL A 630 4.42 -17.05 -29.78
N THR A 631 4.78 -17.58 -30.94
CA THR A 631 4.23 -17.21 -32.25
C THR A 631 3.13 -18.14 -32.76
N ALA A 632 3.03 -19.36 -32.25
CA ALA A 632 1.94 -20.29 -32.55
C ALA A 632 1.60 -21.13 -31.31
N PRO A 633 0.32 -21.27 -30.94
CA PRO A 633 -0.84 -20.56 -31.49
C PRO A 633 -0.86 -19.05 -31.15
N GLY A 634 0.06 -18.60 -30.30
CA GLY A 634 0.12 -17.25 -29.74
C GLY A 634 0.11 -17.32 -28.22
N GLU A 635 0.20 -16.17 -27.55
CA GLU A 635 0.07 -16.06 -26.10
C GLU A 635 -1.36 -15.68 -25.75
N SER A 636 -2.10 -16.63 -25.18
CA SER A 636 -3.49 -16.49 -24.73
C SER A 636 -3.92 -17.79 -24.04
N THR A 637 -5.20 -17.88 -23.70
CA THR A 637 -5.88 -19.12 -23.32
C THR A 637 -6.69 -19.63 -24.50
N PHE A 638 -6.42 -20.86 -24.92
CA PHE A 638 -7.08 -21.51 -26.05
C PHE A 638 -7.88 -22.71 -25.58
N ILE A 639 -8.97 -23.04 -26.28
CA ILE A 639 -9.85 -24.16 -25.93
C ILE A 639 -9.75 -25.23 -27.01
N TYR A 640 -9.58 -26.48 -26.59
CA TYR A 640 -9.38 -27.63 -27.47
C TYR A 640 -10.18 -28.84 -27.04
N ALA A 641 -10.52 -29.69 -28.01
CA ALA A 641 -11.08 -31.01 -27.75
C ALA A 641 -9.99 -31.99 -27.25
N PRO A 642 -10.36 -33.05 -26.51
CA PRO A 642 -9.45 -34.09 -26.05
C PRO A 642 -8.70 -34.74 -27.20
N GLY A 643 -7.40 -34.98 -27.00
CA GLY A 643 -6.50 -35.56 -27.99
C GLY A 643 -6.08 -34.61 -29.12
N THR A 644 -6.51 -33.35 -29.11
CA THR A 644 -6.05 -32.35 -30.10
C THR A 644 -4.54 -32.15 -29.96
N GLN A 645 -3.82 -32.19 -31.07
CA GLN A 645 -2.41 -31.83 -31.13
C GLN A 645 -2.29 -30.37 -31.56
N VAL A 646 -1.66 -29.54 -30.73
CA VAL A 646 -1.52 -28.10 -30.92
C VAL A 646 -0.06 -27.78 -31.22
N ASP A 647 0.18 -27.04 -32.31
CA ASP A 647 1.51 -26.58 -32.69
C ASP A 647 1.98 -25.45 -31.76
N LEU A 648 3.19 -25.61 -31.22
CA LEU A 648 3.85 -24.63 -30.37
C LEU A 648 5.10 -24.12 -31.08
N ALA A 649 5.22 -22.80 -31.29
CA ALA A 649 6.39 -22.20 -31.90
C ALA A 649 6.77 -20.88 -31.24
N VAL A 650 8.06 -20.64 -31.04
CA VAL A 650 8.60 -19.44 -30.40
C VAL A 650 9.55 -18.66 -31.29
N THR A 651 9.68 -17.36 -31.02
CA THR A 651 10.69 -16.50 -31.63
C THR A 651 11.48 -15.79 -30.53
N PRO A 652 12.78 -16.11 -30.34
CA PRO A 652 13.64 -15.36 -29.45
C PRO A 652 13.89 -13.94 -29.94
N GLU A 653 13.98 -12.98 -29.03
CA GLU A 653 14.46 -11.64 -29.32
C GLU A 653 15.98 -11.62 -29.50
N ALA A 654 16.51 -10.54 -30.08
CA ALA A 654 17.95 -10.40 -30.32
C ALA A 654 18.74 -10.50 -29.00
N GLY A 655 19.76 -11.38 -28.98
CA GLY A 655 20.59 -11.63 -27.78
C GLY A 655 20.03 -12.69 -26.82
N TYR A 656 18.88 -13.27 -27.13
CA TYR A 656 18.26 -14.35 -26.37
C TYR A 656 18.18 -15.64 -27.18
N GLN A 657 18.17 -16.76 -26.47
CA GLN A 657 17.90 -18.08 -27.02
C GLN A 657 16.77 -18.73 -26.23
N PHE A 658 15.95 -19.51 -26.93
CA PHE A 658 14.96 -20.35 -26.28
C PHE A 658 15.68 -21.45 -25.46
N ASP A 659 15.33 -21.55 -24.18
CA ASP A 659 15.86 -22.57 -23.27
C ASP A 659 14.97 -23.82 -23.32
N ARG A 660 13.69 -23.64 -22.96
CA ARG A 660 12.68 -24.71 -22.91
C ARG A 660 11.27 -24.20 -22.62
N TRP A 661 10.30 -25.05 -22.88
CA TRP A 661 8.97 -24.98 -22.29
C TRP A 661 9.03 -25.41 -20.82
N ILE A 662 8.30 -24.71 -19.95
CA ILE A 662 8.08 -25.03 -18.54
C ILE A 662 6.58 -25.02 -18.23
N GLY A 663 6.17 -25.48 -17.04
CA GLY A 663 4.76 -25.69 -16.68
C GLY A 663 4.31 -27.14 -16.95
N ASN A 664 3.09 -27.33 -17.45
CA ASN A 664 2.55 -28.67 -17.75
C ASN A 664 3.09 -29.22 -19.07
N VAL A 665 4.34 -29.69 -19.05
CA VAL A 665 5.08 -30.04 -20.26
C VAL A 665 5.08 -31.53 -20.61
N ASP A 666 4.40 -32.37 -19.82
CA ASP A 666 4.47 -33.83 -19.93
C ASP A 666 3.99 -34.38 -21.28
N THR A 667 3.09 -33.67 -21.96
CA THR A 667 2.56 -34.04 -23.28
C THR A 667 3.16 -33.23 -24.43
N ILE A 668 4.16 -32.40 -24.15
CA ILE A 668 4.94 -31.70 -25.17
C ILE A 668 5.93 -32.67 -25.81
N ALA A 669 5.87 -32.81 -27.14
CA ALA A 669 6.70 -33.75 -27.89
C ALA A 669 8.21 -33.49 -27.73
N ASN A 670 8.63 -32.22 -27.72
CA ASN A 670 10.00 -31.80 -27.45
C ASN A 670 10.03 -30.49 -26.65
N VAL A 671 10.22 -30.61 -25.33
CA VAL A 671 10.27 -29.46 -24.41
C VAL A 671 11.40 -28.46 -24.70
N LYS A 672 12.43 -28.84 -25.46
CA LYS A 672 13.52 -27.93 -25.87
C LYS A 672 13.40 -27.47 -27.33
N GLY A 673 12.33 -27.84 -28.03
CA GLY A 673 12.11 -27.47 -29.42
C GLY A 673 11.57 -26.05 -29.54
N VAL A 674 12.23 -25.22 -30.36
CA VAL A 674 11.69 -23.90 -30.77
C VAL A 674 10.39 -24.03 -31.58
N ALA A 675 10.16 -25.20 -32.17
CA ALA A 675 8.90 -25.63 -32.73
C ALA A 675 8.64 -27.08 -32.25
N THR A 676 7.48 -27.32 -31.65
CA THR A 676 7.05 -28.60 -31.09
C THR A 676 5.53 -28.69 -31.10
N THR A 677 4.96 -29.75 -30.56
CA THR A 677 3.51 -29.89 -30.36
C THR A 677 3.20 -30.28 -28.92
N ILE A 678 2.03 -29.87 -28.42
CA ILE A 678 1.42 -30.40 -27.19
C ILE A 678 0.16 -31.20 -27.54
N THR A 679 -0.10 -32.30 -26.83
CA THR A 679 -1.33 -33.08 -27.01
C THR A 679 -2.27 -32.87 -25.83
N MET A 680 -3.50 -32.42 -26.10
CA MET A 680 -4.49 -31.98 -25.13
C MET A 680 -5.20 -33.16 -24.44
N TYR A 681 -4.68 -33.66 -23.32
CA TYR A 681 -5.37 -34.68 -22.49
C TYR A 681 -5.99 -34.11 -21.21
N GLY A 682 -5.79 -32.83 -20.96
CA GLY A 682 -6.33 -32.09 -19.83
C GLY A 682 -6.07 -30.61 -20.03
N ASN A 683 -6.39 -29.81 -19.01
CA ASN A 683 -6.03 -28.39 -18.99
C ASN A 683 -4.52 -28.25 -18.79
N TYR A 684 -3.88 -27.32 -19.50
CA TYR A 684 -2.45 -27.08 -19.43
C TYR A 684 -2.14 -25.59 -19.35
N SER A 685 -1.17 -25.24 -18.51
CA SER A 685 -0.50 -23.95 -18.44
C SER A 685 0.98 -24.13 -18.72
N ILE A 686 1.47 -23.48 -19.77
CA ILE A 686 2.87 -23.60 -20.21
C ILE A 686 3.49 -22.23 -20.46
N THR A 687 4.79 -22.12 -20.20
CA THR A 687 5.56 -20.89 -20.44
C THR A 687 6.78 -21.20 -21.29
N ALA A 688 7.01 -20.39 -22.33
CA ALA A 688 8.24 -20.40 -23.09
C ALA A 688 9.34 -19.66 -22.32
N ARG A 689 10.39 -20.39 -21.89
CA ARG A 689 11.52 -19.79 -21.18
C ARG A 689 12.63 -19.42 -22.16
N PHE A 690 13.08 -18.18 -22.07
CA PHE A 690 14.21 -17.63 -22.80
C PHE A 690 15.32 -17.27 -21.83
N ASN A 691 16.55 -17.59 -22.21
CA ASN A 691 17.75 -17.13 -21.51
C ASN A 691 18.54 -16.24 -22.47
N ARG A 692 19.40 -15.37 -21.94
CA ARG A 692 20.37 -14.70 -22.82
C ARG A 692 21.19 -15.77 -23.55
N ALA A 693 21.30 -15.64 -24.86
CA ALA A 693 22.16 -16.49 -25.65
C ALA A 693 23.60 -16.28 -25.15
N GLU A 694 24.32 -17.36 -24.83
CA GLU A 694 25.75 -17.27 -24.53
C GLU A 694 26.47 -16.76 -25.79
N CYS A 695 26.58 -15.44 -25.88
CA CYS A 695 27.36 -14.81 -26.93
C CYS A 695 28.84 -15.00 -26.58
N PHE A 696 29.64 -15.40 -27.57
CA PHE A 696 31.09 -15.34 -27.48
C PHE A 696 31.54 -14.01 -28.08
N ILE A 697 32.74 -13.54 -27.71
CA ILE A 697 33.26 -12.25 -28.19
C ILE A 697 33.18 -12.13 -29.72
N ALA A 698 33.47 -13.23 -30.43
CA ALA A 698 33.35 -13.28 -31.88
C ALA A 698 31.91 -13.14 -32.40
N THR A 699 30.95 -13.88 -31.84
CA THR A 699 29.55 -13.81 -32.28
C THR A 699 28.93 -12.46 -31.96
N ALA A 700 29.28 -11.86 -30.81
CA ALA A 700 28.87 -10.50 -30.44
C ALA A 700 29.44 -9.43 -31.38
N ALA A 701 30.70 -9.57 -31.81
CA ALA A 701 31.35 -8.60 -32.69
C ALA A 701 30.85 -8.67 -34.15
N TYR A 702 30.50 -9.86 -34.65
CA TYR A 702 29.89 -10.01 -35.98
C TYR A 702 28.37 -9.75 -35.96
N GLY A 703 27.73 -9.81 -34.79
CA GLY A 703 26.27 -9.70 -34.66
C GLY A 703 25.52 -10.94 -35.16
N THR A 704 26.23 -12.04 -35.44
CA THR A 704 25.68 -13.32 -35.88
C THR A 704 26.67 -14.43 -35.53
N ASP A 705 26.17 -15.64 -35.28
CA ASP A 705 26.96 -16.85 -35.07
C ASP A 705 27.21 -17.66 -36.35
N THR A 706 26.71 -17.18 -37.49
CA THR A 706 26.81 -17.81 -38.83
C THR A 706 27.81 -17.13 -39.76
N ALA A 707 28.58 -16.15 -39.29
CA ALA A 707 29.61 -15.51 -40.09
C ALA A 707 30.73 -16.52 -40.45
N THR A 708 31.12 -16.56 -41.72
CA THR A 708 32.11 -17.50 -42.27
C THR A 708 33.47 -17.43 -41.56
N GLU A 709 33.82 -16.25 -41.05
CA GLU A 709 35.03 -15.96 -40.31
C GLU A 709 35.05 -16.66 -38.94
N ILE A 710 33.88 -16.85 -38.34
CA ILE A 710 33.73 -17.56 -37.07
C ILE A 710 33.96 -19.06 -37.27
N ASP A 711 33.62 -19.61 -38.43
CA ASP A 711 33.87 -21.03 -38.73
C ASP A 711 35.37 -21.34 -38.80
N ILE A 712 36.19 -20.41 -39.29
CA ILE A 712 37.67 -20.53 -39.27
C ILE A 712 38.18 -20.60 -37.82
N LEU A 713 37.62 -19.79 -36.91
CA LEU A 713 37.98 -19.82 -35.48
C LEU A 713 37.53 -21.12 -34.81
N ARG A 714 36.33 -21.61 -35.15
CA ARG A 714 35.80 -22.89 -34.65
C ARG A 714 36.64 -24.06 -35.12
N GLU A 715 37.02 -24.09 -36.40
CA GLU A 715 37.85 -25.15 -36.96
C GLU A 715 39.26 -25.15 -36.34
N PHE A 716 39.88 -23.97 -36.17
CA PHE A 716 41.16 -23.86 -35.48
C PHE A 716 41.07 -24.32 -34.01
N ARG A 717 40.00 -23.93 -33.32
CA ARG A 717 39.72 -24.40 -31.95
C ARG A 717 39.66 -25.93 -31.91
N ASP A 718 38.93 -26.54 -32.82
CA ASP A 718 38.63 -27.97 -32.79
C ASP A 718 39.81 -28.83 -33.26
N VAL A 719 40.57 -28.38 -34.24
CA VAL A 719 41.68 -29.14 -34.84
C VAL A 719 42.99 -28.90 -34.09
N VAL A 720 43.20 -27.72 -33.52
CA VAL A 720 44.50 -27.32 -32.93
C VAL A 720 44.42 -27.15 -31.43
N LEU A 721 43.44 -26.38 -30.93
CA LEU A 721 43.39 -26.01 -29.51
C LEU A 721 42.89 -27.16 -28.63
N LEU A 722 41.72 -27.74 -28.93
CA LEU A 722 41.08 -28.78 -28.12
C LEU A 722 41.89 -30.09 -28.02
N PRO A 723 42.59 -30.56 -29.08
CA PRO A 723 43.44 -31.75 -28.97
C PRO A 723 44.71 -31.49 -28.11
N SER A 724 45.05 -30.23 -27.83
CA SER A 724 46.21 -29.87 -27.01
C SER A 724 45.78 -29.59 -25.56
N GLY A 725 46.52 -30.12 -24.57
CA GLY A 725 46.16 -29.94 -23.16
C GLY A 725 46.16 -28.48 -22.69
N VAL A 726 47.06 -27.64 -23.24
CA VAL A 726 47.12 -26.20 -22.95
C VAL A 726 46.02 -25.44 -23.70
N GLY A 727 45.78 -25.76 -24.97
CA GLY A 727 44.72 -25.14 -25.76
C GLY A 727 43.32 -25.46 -25.22
N ALA A 728 43.07 -26.69 -24.76
CA ALA A 728 41.82 -27.05 -24.11
C ALA A 728 41.55 -26.21 -22.85
N ARG A 729 42.58 -25.92 -22.03
CA ARG A 729 42.47 -25.01 -20.88
C ARG A 729 42.21 -23.56 -21.29
N PHE A 730 42.85 -23.10 -22.37
CA PHE A 730 42.60 -21.77 -22.93
C PHE A 730 41.16 -21.63 -23.44
N VAL A 731 40.65 -22.63 -24.17
CA VAL A 731 39.26 -22.65 -24.65
C VAL A 731 38.29 -22.69 -23.47
N SER A 732 38.59 -23.45 -22.42
CA SER A 732 37.78 -23.46 -21.20
C SER A 732 37.72 -22.09 -20.53
N LEU A 733 38.87 -21.42 -20.35
CA LEU A 733 38.93 -20.07 -19.78
C LEU A 733 38.19 -19.06 -20.66
N TYR A 734 38.33 -19.18 -21.99
CA TYR A 734 37.60 -18.35 -22.94
C TYR A 734 36.09 -18.55 -22.79
N TYR A 735 35.60 -19.78 -22.65
CA TYR A 735 34.18 -20.05 -22.44
C TYR A 735 33.64 -19.55 -21.10
N GLU A 736 34.47 -19.55 -20.07
CA GLU A 736 34.09 -19.03 -18.75
C GLU A 736 34.05 -17.49 -18.71
N THR A 737 34.95 -16.82 -19.43
CA THR A 737 35.11 -15.35 -19.35
C THR A 737 34.39 -14.58 -20.45
N SER A 738 34.20 -15.17 -21.62
CA SER A 738 33.67 -14.48 -22.79
C SER A 738 32.19 -14.08 -22.71
N PRO A 739 31.26 -14.80 -22.06
CA PRO A 739 29.84 -14.40 -22.06
C PRO A 739 29.59 -12.99 -21.51
N ALA A 740 30.27 -12.62 -20.42
CA ALA A 740 30.14 -11.28 -19.82
C ALA A 740 30.69 -10.18 -20.74
N ILE A 741 31.85 -10.44 -21.36
CA ILE A 741 32.50 -9.49 -22.29
C ILE A 741 31.66 -9.35 -23.57
N ALA A 742 31.14 -10.46 -24.08
CA ALA A 742 30.32 -10.50 -25.28
C ALA A 742 28.97 -9.79 -25.07
N GLY A 743 28.35 -9.92 -23.89
CA GLY A 743 27.15 -9.17 -23.52
C GLY A 743 27.36 -7.66 -23.63
N PHE A 744 28.47 -7.15 -23.08
CA PHE A 744 28.84 -5.74 -23.18
C PHE A 744 29.12 -5.28 -24.61
N ILE A 745 29.75 -6.11 -25.43
CA ILE A 745 30.03 -5.80 -26.84
C ILE A 745 28.73 -5.77 -27.66
N PHE A 746 27.81 -6.70 -27.43
CA PHE A 746 26.56 -6.83 -28.18
C PHE A 746 25.64 -5.62 -27.97
N GLU A 747 25.60 -5.05 -26.75
CA GLU A 747 24.82 -3.86 -26.44
C GLU A 747 25.38 -2.56 -27.06
N HIS A 748 26.58 -2.61 -27.66
CA HIS A 748 27.28 -1.45 -28.20
C HIS A 748 27.74 -1.68 -29.64
N HIS A 749 26.87 -1.39 -30.62
CA HIS A 749 27.14 -1.57 -32.05
C HIS A 749 28.50 -1.03 -32.54
N VAL A 750 28.93 0.14 -32.06
CA VAL A 750 30.22 0.73 -32.43
C VAL A 750 31.39 -0.08 -31.87
N LEU A 751 31.27 -0.55 -30.62
CA LEU A 751 32.29 -1.37 -29.98
C LEU A 751 32.40 -2.75 -30.65
N GLY A 752 31.28 -3.34 -31.07
CA GLY A 752 31.27 -4.57 -31.88
C GLY A 752 32.09 -4.43 -33.16
N VAL A 753 31.95 -3.31 -33.89
CA VAL A 753 32.75 -3.03 -35.09
C VAL A 753 34.24 -2.87 -34.75
N VAL A 754 34.56 -2.18 -33.64
CA VAL A 754 35.95 -2.00 -33.20
C VAL A 754 36.60 -3.34 -32.83
N VAL A 755 35.90 -4.20 -32.10
CA VAL A 755 36.41 -5.52 -31.70
C VAL A 755 36.55 -6.43 -32.94
N ARG A 756 35.58 -6.40 -33.85
CA ARG A 756 35.63 -7.16 -35.11
C ARG A 756 36.83 -6.76 -35.95
N VAL A 757 36.93 -5.48 -36.32
CA VAL A 757 37.97 -5.00 -37.25
C VAL A 757 39.34 -4.93 -36.60
N GLY A 758 39.40 -4.59 -35.31
CA GLY A 758 40.65 -4.39 -34.59
C GLY A 758 41.31 -5.67 -34.07
N PHE A 759 40.52 -6.70 -33.75
CA PHE A 759 41.03 -7.91 -33.10
C PHE A 759 40.67 -9.20 -33.83
N ILE A 760 39.40 -9.38 -34.21
CA ILE A 760 38.95 -10.67 -34.73
C ILE A 760 39.34 -10.86 -36.21
N ASP A 761 39.02 -9.91 -37.08
CA ASP A 761 39.34 -9.98 -38.52
C ASP A 761 40.86 -10.19 -38.76
N PRO A 762 41.79 -9.51 -38.04
CA PRO A 762 43.22 -9.78 -38.18
C PRO A 762 43.62 -11.20 -37.77
N ILE A 763 43.05 -11.73 -36.69
CA ILE A 763 43.32 -13.10 -36.23
C ILE A 763 42.80 -14.09 -37.27
N VAL A 764 41.57 -13.91 -37.76
CA VAL A 764 40.97 -14.75 -38.81
C VAL A 764 41.83 -14.72 -40.07
N ALA A 765 42.32 -13.56 -40.50
CA ALA A 765 43.19 -13.43 -41.67
C ALA A 765 44.51 -14.21 -41.51
N ILE A 766 45.12 -14.17 -40.32
CA ILE A 766 46.34 -14.93 -40.01
C ILE A 766 46.07 -16.44 -40.02
N LEU A 767 44.98 -16.87 -39.38
CA LEU A 767 44.61 -18.28 -39.31
C LEU A 767 44.27 -18.85 -40.69
N ASN A 768 43.53 -18.08 -41.50
CA ASN A 768 43.20 -18.44 -42.87
C ASN A 768 44.45 -18.51 -43.77
N TRP A 769 45.39 -17.55 -43.63
CA TRP A 769 46.66 -17.60 -44.37
C TRP A 769 47.52 -18.81 -43.99
N SER A 770 47.50 -19.18 -42.71
CA SER A 770 48.26 -20.32 -42.18
C SER A 770 47.50 -21.65 -42.22
N GLU A 771 46.30 -21.70 -42.79
CA GLU A 771 45.38 -22.85 -42.76
C GLU A 771 46.04 -24.16 -43.21
N HIS A 772 46.93 -24.10 -44.21
CA HIS A 772 47.69 -25.24 -44.73
C HIS A 772 48.67 -25.87 -43.73
N LEU A 773 49.02 -25.18 -42.64
CA LEU A 773 49.93 -25.66 -41.61
C LEU A 773 49.23 -26.44 -40.51
N TRP A 774 47.91 -26.32 -40.38
CA TRP A 774 47.19 -26.82 -39.22
C TRP A 774 45.85 -27.50 -39.54
N SER A 775 45.16 -27.14 -40.63
CA SER A 775 44.05 -27.95 -41.15
C SER A 775 44.64 -29.12 -41.93
N GLY A 776 44.23 -30.36 -41.63
CA GLY A 776 44.79 -31.57 -42.23
C GLY A 776 44.49 -31.76 -43.74
N ARG A 777 44.28 -30.69 -44.51
CA ARG A 777 43.99 -30.70 -45.96
C ARG A 777 45.23 -30.52 -46.84
N GLY A 778 46.43 -30.54 -46.26
CA GLY A 778 47.72 -30.39 -46.93
C GLY A 778 48.65 -31.60 -46.86
N SER A 779 48.14 -32.82 -47.10
CA SER A 779 48.95 -33.98 -47.55
C SER A 779 48.08 -35.03 -48.21
#